data_AF-A0A557Y116-F1
#
_entry.id   AF-A0A557Y116-F1
#
_cell.length_a   1.000
_cell.length_b   1.000
_cell.length_c   1.000
_cell.angle_alpha   90.00
_cell.angle_beta   90.00
_cell.angle_gamma   90.00
#
_symmetry.space_group_name_H-M   'P 1'
#
loop_
_entity.id
_entity.type
_entity.pdbx_description
1 polymer ?
#
loop_
_entity_poly.entity_id
_entity_poly.type
_entity_poly.pdbx_seq_one_letter_code
_entity_poly.pdbx_strand_id
1 'polypeptide(L)'
;MVTETPARAEELPSSSVSDAGTNHRIARLVATVAGLLGALLAVATPLLPVNQTSAQLDWPQNGTFDSVEAPLIGYVATELNVSVPCRAAAGLAGPENAGKTVLLSTVPKQAPKAVDRGLLIQRANDYLVLVVRNVPVVTAPLSQVLSPACRRLTFTAHAEKVVAEFVGLRQGPNAEHPGAPLRGERSGYDFRPQIVGVFTDLSGPAPPGLSLAATVDTRYSSSPTPLKLAAMILGLLCTAAALVALHVLDTAFETAGATRHRRFLPARWWSIGGLDALVIAVLVWWHFVGANTSDDGYILTMARVSEHAGYMANYYRWFGTPEAPFGWYYDLLALWAHVSTASIWMRLPTLIMALTSWWLISREVIPRLGHAVKRSRAAAWTAAGMFLAVWLPLDNGLRPEPIIALGILLTWCSVERAVATSRLLPVAGACIIGALTLFSGPTGIASVGALLVAVGPLRTILHRRSKRFGLLPLLAPILAAATVTVILIFRDQTLAGEMQATALKRAVGPSLTWFDEHLRYERLFMASPDGSIARRFAVLAVLLALGISVAMALRKGRIPGTAAGPSRRIIGITIISFLAMMFTPTKWTHHFGVFAGLAGSLGALAAVAVSAGAMRSRRNRTVFAAVVLFLMAQCFASVNGWWYVSNFGVPWSNSFPRWHYGVSTVFLGLTMLVLLLAAWFHFVAVGAVGSPGASKTRLGSRLAGIVQSPLAIAAWALVVFEVASLTVAMVGQYPAWSVGRSNLQALTGNTCGLAEDVLVEQDPNAGMLAPVTGPVAAALGAGMSEAFTPNGIPADVRADPVMERPGDRSFVGDDNPITGTGAGTEGGTRAAPGVNNSRAQLPYNLDPARTPVLGSWRPGVQVPARLRSGWYRLPPRDQAGPLLVVSAAGRFDPREVQVQWATDAEAADGHPGGAFEFADVGASPAWRNLRLALSAIPASATQVRLVADDEDLAPQHWIALTPPRIPRLRTLQDVVGSTDPVFLDWLVGLAFPCQRPFGHQNGVDETPKWRILPDRFGAEANSPVMDNNGGGPLGVTELLVKATTVASYLKDDWSRDWGSLQRLTPYYPDAQPARLRLGTVTRGGLWNPGPLRH
;
A
#
# COMPACT_ATOMS: atom_id res chain seq x y z
N MET A 1 41.08 -36.94 -101.14
CA MET A 1 41.31 -35.51 -101.47
C MET A 1 40.25 -34.70 -100.73
N VAL A 2 40.65 -33.99 -99.67
CA VAL A 2 40.70 -32.49 -99.58
C VAL A 2 39.39 -31.99 -98.90
N THR A 3 39.39 -31.85 -97.56
CA THR A 3 39.40 -30.61 -96.72
C THR A 3 38.09 -29.80 -96.81
N GLU A 4 37.51 -29.12 -95.81
CA GLU A 4 37.78 -28.72 -94.41
C GLU A 4 36.44 -28.16 -93.84
N THR A 5 36.25 -28.17 -92.52
CA THR A 5 35.16 -27.55 -91.71
C THR A 5 35.35 -26.02 -91.55
N PRO A 6 34.51 -25.19 -90.85
CA PRO A 6 33.26 -25.41 -90.07
C PRO A 6 32.13 -24.36 -90.28
N ALA A 7 30.92 -24.58 -89.75
CA ALA A 7 29.93 -23.51 -89.52
C ALA A 7 29.32 -23.62 -88.10
N ARG A 8 29.42 -22.51 -87.36
CA ARG A 8 28.95 -22.30 -85.97
C ARG A 8 27.42 -22.42 -85.87
N ALA A 9 26.95 -23.06 -84.81
CA ALA A 9 25.56 -23.03 -84.38
C ALA A 9 25.20 -21.63 -83.82
N GLU A 10 24.11 -21.06 -84.31
CA GLU A 10 23.45 -19.88 -83.74
C GLU A 10 22.86 -20.22 -82.36
N GLU A 11 23.39 -19.59 -81.31
CA GLU A 11 22.73 -19.50 -80.02
C GLU A 11 21.51 -18.58 -80.13
N LEU A 12 20.32 -19.14 -79.91
CA LEU A 12 19.12 -18.38 -79.61
C LEU A 12 19.37 -17.49 -78.38
N PRO A 13 19.00 -16.20 -78.40
CA PRO A 13 19.25 -15.32 -77.28
C PRO A 13 18.46 -15.80 -76.06
N SER A 14 19.18 -16.24 -75.03
CA SER A 14 18.59 -16.42 -73.71
C SER A 14 18.18 -15.04 -73.21
N SER A 15 16.89 -14.73 -73.25
CA SER A 15 16.35 -13.63 -72.46
C SER A 15 16.59 -13.97 -71.00
N SER A 16 17.61 -13.37 -70.41
CA SER A 16 17.80 -13.40 -68.97
C SER A 16 16.55 -12.78 -68.34
N VAL A 17 15.78 -13.60 -67.63
CA VAL A 17 14.71 -13.13 -66.77
C VAL A 17 15.38 -12.44 -65.58
N SER A 18 15.71 -11.16 -65.75
CA SER A 18 16.34 -10.31 -64.72
C SER A 18 15.33 -9.39 -64.01
N ASP A 19 14.04 -9.47 -64.29
CA ASP A 19 13.01 -8.55 -63.75
C ASP A 19 12.07 -9.14 -62.69
N ALA A 20 12.63 -9.76 -61.64
CA ALA A 20 11.87 -10.04 -60.41
C ALA A 20 12.70 -9.88 -59.11
N GLY A 21 13.71 -9.00 -59.13
CA GLY A 21 14.50 -8.63 -57.94
C GLY A 21 13.93 -7.39 -57.24
N THR A 22 12.74 -7.46 -56.63
CA THR A 22 12.17 -6.33 -55.86
C THR A 22 13.19 -5.79 -54.84
N ASN A 23 13.58 -4.54 -55.03
CA ASN A 23 14.74 -3.91 -54.40
C ASN A 23 14.43 -3.52 -52.93
N HIS A 24 14.57 -4.45 -51.98
CA HIS A 24 14.38 -4.20 -50.54
C HIS A 24 15.45 -3.28 -49.89
N ARG A 25 16.28 -2.61 -50.71
CA ARG A 25 17.36 -1.72 -50.28
C ARG A 25 16.84 -0.55 -49.46
N ILE A 26 15.69 0.02 -49.83
CA ILE A 26 15.06 1.14 -49.11
C ILE A 26 14.64 0.69 -47.71
N ALA A 27 13.91 -0.44 -47.59
CA ALA A 27 13.47 -0.96 -46.29
C ALA A 27 14.65 -1.29 -45.37
N ARG A 28 15.77 -1.82 -45.90
CA ARG A 28 16.99 -2.06 -45.13
C ARG A 28 17.63 -0.77 -44.61
N LEU A 29 17.68 0.27 -45.46
CA LEU A 29 18.22 1.58 -45.09
C LEU A 29 17.35 2.22 -44.00
N VAL A 30 16.03 2.26 -44.19
CA VAL A 30 15.08 2.83 -43.23
C VAL A 30 15.15 2.10 -41.89
N ALA A 31 15.13 0.75 -41.88
CA ALA A 31 15.25 -0.04 -40.66
C ALA A 31 16.53 0.27 -39.87
N THR A 32 17.63 0.52 -40.59
CA THR A 32 18.92 0.86 -39.98
C THR A 32 18.95 2.28 -39.43
N VAL A 33 18.67 3.27 -40.28
CA VAL A 33 18.78 4.69 -39.94
C VAL A 33 17.74 5.07 -38.90
N ALA A 34 16.47 4.72 -39.10
CA ALA A 34 15.42 5.02 -38.14
C ALA A 34 15.60 4.24 -36.83
N GLY A 35 16.10 2.99 -36.90
CA GLY A 35 16.38 2.19 -35.70
C GLY A 35 17.51 2.78 -34.84
N LEU A 36 18.62 3.19 -35.46
CA LEU A 36 19.74 3.80 -34.75
C LEU A 36 19.39 5.20 -34.22
N LEU A 37 18.69 6.03 -35.01
CA LEU A 37 18.22 7.34 -34.56
C LEU A 37 17.21 7.23 -33.42
N GLY A 38 16.25 6.30 -33.51
CA GLY A 38 15.28 6.05 -32.45
C GLY A 38 15.96 5.65 -31.14
N ALA A 39 16.94 4.75 -31.20
CA ALA A 39 17.72 4.35 -30.03
C ALA A 39 18.57 5.50 -29.46
N LEU A 40 19.23 6.28 -30.32
CA LEU A 40 20.03 7.43 -29.90
C LEU A 40 19.18 8.50 -29.19
N LEU A 41 18.03 8.86 -29.77
CA LEU A 41 17.11 9.83 -29.20
C LEU A 41 16.52 9.34 -27.86
N ALA A 42 16.21 8.05 -27.75
CA ALA A 42 15.75 7.46 -26.49
C ALA A 42 16.82 7.56 -25.41
N VAL A 43 18.08 7.22 -25.71
CA VAL A 43 19.20 7.30 -24.76
C VAL A 43 19.57 8.74 -24.40
N ALA A 44 19.37 9.70 -25.32
CA ALA A 44 19.65 11.12 -25.06
C ALA A 44 18.58 11.81 -24.20
N THR A 45 17.31 11.35 -24.26
CA THR A 45 16.16 11.96 -23.58
C THR A 45 16.38 12.28 -22.08
N PRO A 46 16.99 11.40 -21.25
CA PRO A 46 17.21 11.66 -19.83
C PRO A 46 18.16 12.81 -19.52
N LEU A 47 19.01 13.19 -20.49
CA LEU A 47 20.04 14.21 -20.37
C LEU A 47 19.57 15.59 -20.85
N LEU A 48 18.43 15.65 -21.55
CA LEU A 48 17.91 16.87 -22.15
C LEU A 48 17.38 17.85 -21.09
N PRO A 49 17.40 19.17 -21.38
CA PRO A 49 16.97 20.19 -20.42
C PRO A 49 15.48 20.12 -20.06
N VAL A 50 15.17 20.53 -18.83
CA VAL A 50 13.82 20.67 -18.28
C VAL A 50 13.61 22.09 -17.71
N ASN A 51 12.36 22.53 -17.64
CA ASN A 51 11.98 23.77 -16.95
C ASN A 51 11.49 23.42 -15.55
N GLN A 52 12.26 23.80 -14.52
CA GLN A 52 11.92 23.63 -13.12
C GLN A 52 11.12 24.85 -12.63
N THR A 53 10.03 24.61 -11.90
CA THR A 53 9.33 25.67 -11.16
C THR A 53 9.99 25.86 -9.81
N SER A 54 10.68 26.99 -9.61
CA SER A 54 11.31 27.33 -8.32
C SER A 54 10.31 28.01 -7.39
N ALA A 55 10.31 27.65 -6.11
CA ALA A 55 9.48 28.28 -5.09
C ALA A 55 10.31 28.81 -3.92
N GLN A 56 10.01 30.03 -3.48
CA GLN A 56 10.64 30.67 -2.34
C GLN A 56 9.59 31.13 -1.32
N LEU A 57 9.84 30.84 -0.05
CA LEU A 57 9.07 31.32 1.08
C LEU A 57 9.76 32.56 1.65
N ASP A 58 9.11 33.72 1.51
CA ASP A 58 9.54 34.98 2.08
C ASP A 58 8.58 35.40 3.21
N TRP A 59 9.13 35.80 4.36
CA TRP A 59 8.41 36.34 5.51
C TRP A 59 9.18 37.54 6.08
N PRO A 60 8.53 38.65 6.48
CA PRO A 60 7.08 38.89 6.61
C PRO A 60 6.34 39.17 5.30
N GLN A 61 5.08 38.75 5.16
CA GLN A 61 4.31 38.91 3.90
C GLN A 61 3.48 40.19 3.77
N ASN A 62 2.89 40.67 4.87
CA ASN A 62 2.04 41.88 4.89
C ASN A 62 2.70 43.02 5.69
N GLY A 63 4.00 42.94 5.96
CA GLY A 63 4.69 43.89 6.84
C GLY A 63 4.24 43.82 8.30
N THR A 64 3.69 42.68 8.72
CA THR A 64 3.17 42.40 10.07
C THR A 64 3.78 41.12 10.63
N PHE A 65 3.77 40.97 11.96
CA PHE A 65 4.15 39.73 12.65
C PHE A 65 3.07 38.63 12.57
N ASP A 66 2.56 38.35 11.37
CA ASP A 66 1.58 37.29 11.19
C ASP A 66 2.30 35.95 11.01
N SER A 67 1.84 34.92 11.74
CA SER A 67 2.32 33.56 11.56
C SER A 67 1.75 32.98 10.26
N VAL A 68 2.56 32.19 9.55
CA VAL A 68 2.16 31.55 8.29
C VAL A 68 2.46 30.06 8.29
N GLU A 69 1.59 29.27 7.68
CA GLU A 69 1.76 27.83 7.48
C GLU A 69 2.39 27.54 6.12
N ALA A 70 3.46 26.75 6.12
CA ALA A 70 4.12 26.27 4.92
C ALA A 70 4.77 24.91 5.23
N PRO A 71 3.97 23.84 5.38
CA PRO A 71 4.51 22.50 5.62
C PRO A 71 5.29 21.99 4.42
N LEU A 72 6.62 21.86 4.54
CA LEU A 72 7.44 21.32 3.44
C LEU A 72 7.39 19.79 3.40
N ILE A 73 7.00 19.22 2.26
CA ILE A 73 6.98 17.76 2.04
C ILE A 73 8.39 17.14 2.11
N GLY A 74 9.39 17.87 1.63
CA GLY A 74 10.81 17.49 1.72
C GLY A 74 11.44 17.72 3.09
N TYR A 75 10.64 18.16 4.08
CA TYR A 75 10.98 18.59 5.44
C TYR A 75 11.88 19.82 5.56
N VAL A 76 12.87 19.96 4.68
CA VAL A 76 13.87 21.03 4.74
C VAL A 76 13.93 21.82 3.44
N ALA A 77 14.31 23.09 3.56
CA ALA A 77 14.69 23.92 2.42
C ALA A 77 16.11 23.58 1.92
N THR A 78 16.44 23.93 0.68
CA THR A 78 17.84 23.83 0.19
C THR A 78 18.72 24.89 0.83
N GLU A 79 18.14 26.06 1.13
CA GLU A 79 18.79 27.20 1.76
C GLU A 79 17.78 27.95 2.62
N LEU A 80 18.21 28.38 3.81
CA LEU A 80 17.42 29.22 4.71
C LEU A 80 18.29 30.38 5.21
N ASN A 81 17.81 31.60 4.99
CA ASN A 81 18.45 32.84 5.43
C ASN A 81 17.49 33.63 6.31
N VAL A 82 17.93 33.99 7.52
CA VAL A 82 17.14 34.74 8.49
C VAL A 82 17.94 35.95 8.95
N SER A 83 17.32 37.12 8.94
CA SER A 83 17.85 38.35 9.51
C SER A 83 16.79 38.99 10.41
N VAL A 84 17.13 39.16 11.68
CA VAL A 84 16.23 39.72 12.70
C VAL A 84 16.90 40.93 13.35
N PRO A 85 16.34 42.16 13.23
CA PRO A 85 16.86 43.32 13.94
C PRO A 85 16.82 43.11 15.45
N CYS A 86 17.88 43.47 16.20
CA CYS A 86 17.92 43.18 17.64
C CYS A 86 16.81 43.90 18.42
N ARG A 87 16.35 45.05 17.93
CA ARG A 87 15.20 45.79 18.50
C ARG A 87 13.89 44.99 18.47
N ALA A 88 13.74 44.01 17.57
CA ALA A 88 12.56 43.15 17.55
C ALA A 88 12.42 42.32 18.84
N ALA A 89 13.53 41.99 19.50
CA ALA A 89 13.54 41.26 20.77
C ALA A 89 12.95 42.08 21.94
N ALA A 90 12.75 43.40 21.77
CA ALA A 90 12.11 44.23 22.79
C ALA A 90 10.67 43.78 23.09
N GLY A 91 9.97 43.21 22.08
CA GLY A 91 8.62 42.64 22.25
C GLY A 91 8.54 41.40 23.14
N LEU A 92 9.69 40.82 23.51
CA LEU A 92 9.81 39.70 24.45
C LEU A 92 10.25 40.15 25.85
N ALA A 93 10.55 41.44 26.05
CA ALA A 93 11.02 41.99 27.31
C ALA A 93 9.88 42.63 28.11
N GLY A 94 10.05 42.67 29.43
CA GLY A 94 9.10 43.28 30.38
C GLY A 94 8.10 42.30 31.01
N PRO A 95 7.51 42.68 32.17
CA PRO A 95 6.59 41.83 32.92
C PRO A 95 5.28 41.57 32.17
N GLU A 96 4.81 42.52 31.36
CA GLU A 96 3.59 42.39 30.55
C GLU A 96 3.72 41.35 29.41
N ASN A 97 4.95 41.05 28.97
CA ASN A 97 5.24 40.10 27.90
C ASN A 97 5.76 38.76 28.43
N ALA A 98 5.59 38.45 29.72
CA ALA A 98 6.14 37.24 30.33
C ALA A 98 5.67 35.92 29.65
N GLY A 99 4.48 35.92 29.03
CA GLY A 99 3.95 34.78 28.27
C GLY A 99 4.46 34.62 26.83
N LYS A 100 5.16 35.63 26.28
CA LYS A 100 5.75 35.59 24.94
C LYS A 100 7.20 35.11 25.05
N THR A 101 7.49 33.98 24.42
CA THR A 101 8.79 33.30 24.55
C THR A 101 9.52 33.17 23.22
N VAL A 102 8.81 33.19 22.09
CA VAL A 102 9.38 32.92 20.76
C VAL A 102 9.38 34.19 19.91
N LEU A 103 10.56 34.60 19.44
CA LEU A 103 10.74 35.69 18.49
C LEU A 103 10.40 35.23 17.07
N LEU A 104 10.93 34.07 16.69
CA LEU A 104 10.74 33.43 15.39
C LEU A 104 10.97 31.93 15.57
N SER A 105 10.12 31.12 14.96
CA SER A 105 10.26 29.68 14.91
C SER A 105 9.82 29.11 13.57
N THR A 106 10.43 28.00 13.14
CA THR A 106 9.99 27.23 11.97
C THR A 106 8.94 26.15 12.30
N VAL A 107 8.63 26.00 13.59
CA VAL A 107 7.71 25.00 14.15
C VAL A 107 6.88 25.59 15.32
N PRO A 108 5.64 25.12 15.58
CA PRO A 108 4.89 25.52 16.77
C PRO A 108 5.59 25.11 18.07
N LYS A 109 5.81 26.05 18.99
CA LYS A 109 6.50 25.79 20.27
C LYS A 109 5.81 24.78 21.21
N GLN A 110 4.50 24.57 21.02
CA GLN A 110 3.67 23.65 21.80
C GLN A 110 3.81 22.20 21.35
N ALA A 111 4.39 21.96 20.16
CA ALA A 111 4.57 20.61 19.65
C ALA A 111 5.65 19.85 20.45
N PRO A 112 5.43 18.58 20.84
CA PRO A 112 6.36 17.84 21.70
C PRO A 112 7.79 17.73 21.15
N LYS A 113 7.94 17.72 19.82
CA LYS A 113 9.21 17.56 19.11
C LYS A 113 9.71 18.85 18.44
N ALA A 114 9.17 20.00 18.83
CA ALA A 114 9.53 21.30 18.25
C ALA A 114 11.04 21.60 18.35
N VAL A 115 11.60 21.48 19.56
CA VAL A 115 13.01 21.78 19.83
C VAL A 115 13.95 20.81 19.10
N ASP A 116 13.56 19.54 18.98
CA ASP A 116 14.36 18.47 18.38
C ASP A 116 14.51 18.57 16.86
N ARG A 117 13.52 19.15 16.17
CA ARG A 117 13.43 19.12 14.70
C ARG A 117 13.51 20.50 14.03
N GLY A 118 13.01 21.55 14.68
CA GLY A 118 12.90 22.89 14.09
C GLY A 118 14.07 23.84 14.40
N LEU A 119 13.87 25.09 14.04
CA LEU A 119 14.65 26.25 14.49
C LEU A 119 13.78 27.11 15.39
N LEU A 120 14.30 27.48 16.56
CA LEU A 120 13.66 28.39 17.51
C LEU A 120 14.63 29.51 17.90
N ILE A 121 14.21 30.75 17.71
CA ILE A 121 14.81 31.94 18.31
C ILE A 121 13.92 32.32 19.49
N GLN A 122 14.33 31.95 20.70
CA GLN A 122 13.49 32.03 21.88
C GLN A 122 14.20 32.66 23.08
N ARG A 123 13.41 33.31 23.94
CA ARG A 123 13.83 33.82 25.24
C ARG A 123 13.79 32.67 26.25
N ALA A 124 14.96 32.31 26.76
CA ALA A 124 15.11 31.40 27.89
C ALA A 124 15.64 32.21 29.08
N ASN A 125 14.77 32.50 30.05
CA ASN A 125 15.05 33.43 31.16
C ASN A 125 15.52 34.80 30.62
N ASP A 126 16.70 35.27 31.03
CA ASP A 126 17.28 36.54 30.58
C ASP A 126 18.20 36.39 29.34
N TYR A 127 18.13 35.27 28.62
CA TYR A 127 18.93 35.01 27.43
C TYR A 127 18.07 34.86 26.19
N LEU A 128 18.56 35.39 25.07
CA LEU A 128 18.05 35.06 23.74
C LEU A 128 18.92 33.94 23.15
N VAL A 129 18.28 32.83 22.82
CA VAL A 129 18.94 31.60 22.37
C VAL A 129 18.42 31.26 20.98
N LEU A 130 19.34 31.02 20.04
CA LEU A 130 19.02 30.40 18.76
C LEU A 130 19.37 28.91 18.84
N VAL A 131 18.35 28.07 18.79
CA VAL A 131 18.46 26.61 18.79
C VAL A 131 18.04 26.07 17.43
N VAL A 132 18.82 25.13 16.91
CA VAL A 132 18.48 24.37 15.70
C VAL A 132 18.66 22.90 16.02
N ARG A 133 17.59 22.11 15.86
CA ARG A 133 17.60 20.66 16.10
C ARG A 133 18.23 20.26 17.44
N ASN A 134 17.74 20.85 18.53
CA ASN A 134 18.21 20.68 19.91
C ASN A 134 19.67 21.12 20.19
N VAL A 135 20.33 21.77 19.23
CA VAL A 135 21.70 22.29 19.41
C VAL A 135 21.67 23.81 19.46
N PRO A 136 22.11 24.44 20.56
CA PRO A 136 22.28 25.89 20.61
C PRO A 136 23.45 26.31 19.70
N VAL A 137 23.18 27.23 18.78
CA VAL A 137 24.19 27.75 17.85
C VAL A 137 24.83 29.00 18.45
N VAL A 138 24.02 29.97 18.88
CA VAL A 138 24.48 31.22 19.50
C VAL A 138 23.53 31.67 20.61
N THR A 139 24.09 32.25 21.67
CA THR A 139 23.35 32.76 22.83
C THR A 139 23.88 34.13 23.24
N ALA A 140 22.99 35.01 23.70
CA ALA A 140 23.37 36.33 24.22
C ALA A 140 22.42 36.76 25.35
N PRO A 141 22.91 37.45 26.40
CA PRO A 141 22.04 38.09 27.38
C PRO A 141 21.10 39.09 26.72
N LEU A 142 19.82 39.07 27.07
CA LEU A 142 18.79 39.92 26.48
C LEU A 142 19.12 41.41 26.67
N SER A 143 19.72 41.79 27.80
CA SER A 143 20.20 43.15 28.06
C SER A 143 21.27 43.61 27.06
N GLN A 144 22.16 42.71 26.61
CA GLN A 144 23.15 43.02 25.57
C GLN A 144 22.53 43.07 24.18
N VAL A 145 21.56 42.20 23.90
CA VAL A 145 20.80 42.21 22.63
C VAL A 145 20.00 43.50 22.47
N LEU A 146 19.42 44.03 23.55
CA LEU A 146 18.68 45.28 23.54
C LEU A 146 19.57 46.53 23.56
N SER A 147 20.88 46.36 23.72
CA SER A 147 21.83 47.47 23.70
C SER A 147 22.03 48.03 22.28
N PRO A 148 22.47 49.30 22.14
CA PRO A 148 22.80 49.88 20.84
C PRO A 148 23.91 49.15 20.07
N ALA A 149 24.69 48.29 20.73
CA ALA A 149 25.76 47.53 20.10
C ALA A 149 25.23 46.43 19.16
N CYS A 150 24.10 45.79 19.50
CA CYS A 150 23.50 44.74 18.69
C CYS A 150 22.69 45.34 17.54
N ARG A 151 23.12 45.10 16.29
CA ARG A 151 22.41 45.60 15.11
C ARG A 151 21.35 44.62 14.63
N ARG A 152 21.75 43.36 14.40
CA ARG A 152 20.88 42.28 13.92
C ARG A 152 21.45 40.91 14.26
N LEU A 153 20.56 39.93 14.36
CA LEU A 153 20.88 38.51 14.36
C LEU A 153 20.79 38.00 12.92
N THR A 154 21.86 37.41 12.41
CA THR A 154 21.89 36.74 11.10
C THR A 154 22.05 35.25 11.29
N PHE A 155 21.25 34.47 10.57
CA PHE A 155 21.34 33.02 10.56
C PHE A 155 21.25 32.50 9.12
N THR A 156 22.13 31.57 8.76
CA THR A 156 22.17 30.93 7.45
C THR A 156 22.29 29.42 7.65
N ALA A 157 21.45 28.64 6.96
CA ALA A 157 21.52 27.19 6.96
C ALA A 157 21.67 26.62 5.55
N HIS A 158 22.72 25.83 5.36
CA HIS A 158 22.98 25.01 4.18
C HIS A 158 23.22 23.55 4.62
N ALA A 159 23.30 22.63 3.66
CA ALA A 159 23.51 21.21 3.95
C ALA A 159 24.83 20.92 4.68
N GLU A 160 25.87 21.72 4.45
CA GLU A 160 27.21 21.50 5.01
C GLU A 160 27.41 22.08 6.41
N LYS A 161 26.75 23.22 6.68
CA LYS A 161 26.89 23.95 7.93
C LYS A 161 25.74 24.93 8.19
N VAL A 162 25.55 25.24 9.47
CA VAL A 162 24.69 26.32 9.94
C VAL A 162 25.52 27.35 10.69
N VAL A 163 25.23 28.63 10.47
CA VAL A 163 25.97 29.75 11.06
C VAL A 163 24.98 30.76 11.62
N ALA A 164 25.23 31.23 12.84
CA ALA A 164 24.47 32.30 13.49
C ALA A 164 25.42 33.35 14.06
N GLU A 165 25.07 34.64 13.95
CA GLU A 165 25.88 35.74 14.48
C GLU A 165 24.99 36.88 15.01
N PHE A 166 25.29 37.36 16.22
CA PHE A 166 24.78 38.63 16.73
C PHE A 166 25.71 39.76 16.29
N VAL A 167 25.39 40.38 15.15
CA VAL A 167 26.23 41.40 14.53
C VAL A 167 26.35 42.62 15.44
N GLY A 168 27.58 42.90 15.87
CA GLY A 168 27.94 44.02 16.75
C GLY A 168 28.24 43.61 18.20
N LEU A 169 27.86 42.41 18.63
CA LEU A 169 28.26 41.85 19.91
C LEU A 169 29.58 41.08 19.78
N ARG A 170 30.35 41.02 20.87
CA ARG A 170 31.63 40.30 20.96
C ARG A 170 31.58 39.28 22.08
N GLN A 171 32.38 38.23 21.96
CA GLN A 171 32.51 37.22 23.00
C GLN A 171 33.10 37.81 24.28
N GLY A 172 32.57 37.37 25.41
CA GLY A 172 32.98 37.83 26.74
C GLY A 172 34.42 37.42 27.10
N PRO A 173 34.97 37.97 28.19
CA PRO A 173 36.35 37.73 28.62
C PRO A 173 36.63 36.27 29.00
N ASN A 174 35.61 35.50 29.38
CA ASN A 174 35.72 34.10 29.78
C ASN A 174 35.37 33.11 28.66
N ALA A 175 35.16 33.59 27.43
CA ALA A 175 34.90 32.74 26.27
C ALA A 175 36.20 32.14 25.73
N GLU A 176 36.09 31.11 24.89
CA GLU A 176 37.24 30.47 24.24
C GLU A 176 38.03 31.44 23.35
N HIS A 177 37.34 32.42 22.74
CA HIS A 177 37.94 33.45 21.89
C HIS A 177 37.50 34.87 22.31
N PRO A 178 38.05 35.43 23.41
CA PRO A 178 37.65 36.73 23.91
C PRO A 178 37.81 37.85 22.86
N GLY A 179 36.81 38.73 22.74
CA GLY A 179 36.85 39.86 21.82
C GLY A 179 36.56 39.53 20.34
N ALA A 180 36.45 38.25 19.97
CA ALA A 180 35.95 37.85 18.66
C ALA A 180 34.45 38.20 18.51
N PRO A 181 33.91 38.31 17.27
CA PRO A 181 32.47 38.44 17.05
C PRO A 181 31.68 37.32 17.73
N LEU A 182 30.50 37.64 18.27
CA LEU A 182 29.62 36.65 18.88
C LEU A 182 28.92 35.82 17.79
N ARG A 183 29.63 34.80 17.32
CA ARG A 183 29.25 33.91 16.21
C ARG A 183 29.35 32.45 16.65
N GLY A 184 28.37 31.65 16.23
CA GLY A 184 28.37 30.21 16.37
C GLY A 184 28.29 29.52 15.01
N GLU A 185 29.03 28.42 14.87
CA GLU A 185 29.03 27.58 13.67
C GLU A 185 28.90 26.11 14.08
N ARG A 186 28.09 25.34 13.35
CA ARG A 186 28.01 23.89 13.45
C ARG A 186 28.16 23.29 12.05
N SER A 187 29.10 22.37 11.91
CA SER A 187 29.44 21.66 10.67
C SER A 187 29.67 20.18 10.96
N GLY A 188 29.87 19.37 9.92
CA GLY A 188 30.12 17.91 10.05
C GLY A 188 28.85 17.06 10.16
N TYR A 189 27.66 17.68 10.14
CA TYR A 189 26.36 17.02 10.10
C TYR A 189 25.31 17.96 9.45
N ASP A 190 24.24 17.39 8.88
CA ASP A 190 23.17 18.19 8.25
C ASP A 190 22.19 18.73 9.32
N PHE A 191 22.46 19.97 9.75
CA PHE A 191 21.68 20.68 10.75
C PHE A 191 20.51 21.50 10.17
N ARG A 192 20.14 21.35 8.90
CA ARG A 192 19.01 22.11 8.34
C ARG A 192 17.72 21.87 9.17
N PRO A 193 17.01 22.93 9.59
CA PRO A 193 15.80 22.79 10.39
C PRO A 193 14.64 22.29 9.54
N GLN A 194 13.76 21.51 10.15
CA GLN A 194 12.46 21.23 9.56
C GLN A 194 11.59 22.49 9.56
N ILE A 195 10.88 22.73 8.47
CA ILE A 195 10.01 23.89 8.29
C ILE A 195 8.57 23.41 8.11
N VAL A 196 7.69 23.78 9.04
CA VAL A 196 6.23 23.60 8.88
C VAL A 196 5.47 24.92 8.75
N GLY A 197 6.19 26.03 8.85
CA GLY A 197 5.68 27.38 8.77
C GLY A 197 6.68 28.38 9.34
N VAL A 198 6.25 29.61 9.53
CA VAL A 198 6.99 30.64 10.27
C VAL A 198 6.07 31.18 11.36
N PHE A 199 6.42 30.92 12.61
CA PHE A 199 5.61 31.23 13.79
C PHE A 199 6.30 32.26 14.68
N THR A 200 5.53 33.12 15.32
CA THR A 200 6.01 34.13 16.26
C THR A 200 4.96 34.40 17.35
N ASP A 201 5.41 34.78 18.55
CA ASP A 201 4.52 35.27 19.62
C ASP A 201 4.33 36.80 19.55
N LEU A 202 5.02 37.47 18.63
CA LEU A 202 4.91 38.92 18.46
C LEU A 202 3.70 39.27 17.61
N SER A 203 3.25 40.51 17.75
CA SER A 203 2.14 41.09 16.98
C SER A 203 2.45 42.55 16.62
N GLY A 204 1.74 43.08 15.63
CA GLY A 204 1.93 44.44 15.14
C GLY A 204 2.82 44.53 13.90
N PRO A 205 3.27 45.75 13.52
CA PRO A 205 4.05 45.95 12.30
C PRO A 205 5.45 45.36 12.43
N ALA A 206 5.91 44.70 11.36
CA ALA A 206 7.25 44.16 11.26
C ALA A 206 8.28 45.30 11.11
N PRO A 207 9.37 45.29 11.90
CA PRO A 207 10.41 46.31 11.79
C PRO A 207 11.21 46.17 10.49
N PRO A 208 11.77 47.28 9.96
CA PRO A 208 12.60 47.23 8.77
C PRO A 208 13.85 46.38 9.02
N GLY A 209 14.21 45.54 8.04
CA GLY A 209 15.35 44.62 8.12
C GLY A 209 15.02 43.25 8.74
N LEU A 210 13.77 43.00 9.13
CA LEU A 210 13.29 41.64 9.44
C LEU A 210 13.01 40.88 8.14
N SER A 211 13.68 39.76 7.94
CA SER A 211 13.48 38.91 6.77
C SER A 211 13.82 37.45 7.06
N LEU A 212 12.98 36.54 6.62
CA LEU A 212 13.25 35.12 6.46
C LEU A 212 13.00 34.75 5.00
N ALA A 213 13.99 34.12 4.38
CA ALA A 213 13.92 33.61 3.02
C ALA A 213 14.33 32.14 3.01
N ALA A 214 13.45 31.26 2.54
CA ALA A 214 13.71 29.83 2.41
C ALA A 214 13.44 29.36 0.98
N THR A 215 14.43 28.74 0.34
CA THR A 215 14.27 28.15 -1.00
C THR A 215 13.72 26.74 -0.88
N VAL A 216 12.47 26.53 -1.27
CA VAL A 216 11.78 25.24 -1.18
C VAL A 216 12.37 24.28 -2.22
N ASP A 217 12.64 23.05 -1.80
CA ASP A 217 13.17 22.03 -2.70
C ASP A 217 12.09 21.50 -3.65
N THR A 218 12.05 22.09 -4.83
CA THR A 218 11.10 21.81 -5.92
C THR A 218 11.75 21.04 -7.06
N ARG A 219 12.81 20.26 -6.78
CA ARG A 219 13.62 19.59 -7.83
C ARG A 219 12.84 18.64 -8.74
N TYR A 220 11.73 18.10 -8.26
CA TYR A 220 10.88 17.14 -8.99
C TYR A 220 9.71 17.81 -9.74
N SER A 221 9.41 19.08 -9.44
CA SER A 221 8.38 19.87 -10.11
C SER A 221 8.95 20.47 -11.40
N SER A 222 9.03 19.64 -12.44
CA SER A 222 9.59 20.00 -13.74
C SER A 222 8.57 19.88 -14.87
N SER A 223 8.91 20.48 -16.02
CA SER A 223 8.23 20.24 -17.29
C SER A 223 9.26 20.07 -18.42
N PRO A 224 8.99 19.22 -19.43
CA PRO A 224 9.92 19.03 -20.53
C PRO A 224 10.03 20.30 -21.38
N THR A 225 11.26 20.68 -21.76
CA THR A 225 11.47 21.75 -22.73
C THR A 225 10.98 21.35 -24.13
N PRO A 226 10.74 22.30 -25.05
CA PRO A 226 10.40 21.97 -26.44
C PRO A 226 11.43 21.05 -27.12
N LEU A 227 12.72 21.19 -26.78
CA LEU A 227 13.78 20.30 -27.26
C LEU A 227 13.61 18.87 -26.76
N LYS A 228 13.35 18.68 -25.45
CA LYS A 228 13.07 17.36 -24.87
C LYS A 228 11.84 16.75 -25.51
N LEU A 229 10.75 17.51 -25.66
CA LEU A 229 9.52 17.06 -26.29
C LEU A 229 9.73 16.63 -27.75
N ALA A 230 10.45 17.42 -28.55
CA ALA A 230 10.76 17.08 -29.93
C ALA A 230 11.59 15.79 -30.04
N ALA A 231 12.60 15.61 -29.18
CA ALA A 231 13.41 14.40 -29.16
C ALA A 231 12.59 13.14 -28.81
N MET A 232 11.66 13.27 -27.85
CA MET A 232 10.75 12.18 -27.50
C MET A 232 9.84 11.80 -28.67
N ILE A 233 9.18 12.78 -29.30
CA ILE A 233 8.28 12.55 -30.44
C ILE A 233 9.05 11.93 -31.62
N LEU A 234 10.20 12.48 -31.98
CA LEU A 234 11.03 11.95 -33.07
C LEU A 234 11.54 10.55 -32.75
N GLY A 235 11.94 10.26 -31.50
CA GLY A 235 12.37 8.94 -31.07
C GLY A 235 11.27 7.88 -31.23
N LEU A 236 10.03 8.22 -30.86
CA LEU A 236 8.86 7.36 -31.04
C LEU A 236 8.55 7.12 -32.53
N LEU A 237 8.53 8.18 -33.34
CA LEU A 237 8.27 8.09 -34.79
C LEU A 237 9.35 7.28 -35.51
N CYS A 238 10.62 7.49 -35.19
CA CYS A 238 11.74 6.71 -35.72
C CYS A 238 11.63 5.22 -35.35
N THR A 239 11.24 4.92 -34.11
CA THR A 239 11.03 3.53 -33.66
C THR A 239 9.87 2.88 -34.42
N ALA A 240 8.74 3.58 -34.58
CA ALA A 240 7.60 3.09 -35.36
C ALA A 240 7.98 2.82 -36.83
N ALA A 241 8.69 3.76 -37.47
CA ALA A 241 9.19 3.60 -38.82
C ALA A 241 10.16 2.40 -38.96
N ALA A 242 11.04 2.20 -37.97
CA ALA A 242 11.96 1.06 -37.94
C ALA A 242 11.22 -0.29 -37.82
N LEU A 243 10.16 -0.35 -37.00
CA LEU A 243 9.32 -1.55 -36.86
C LEU A 243 8.51 -1.85 -38.12
N VAL A 244 7.96 -0.83 -38.78
CA VAL A 244 7.27 -0.98 -40.07
C VAL A 244 8.25 -1.48 -41.13
N ALA A 245 9.46 -0.91 -41.19
CA ALA A 245 10.49 -1.39 -42.10
C ALA A 245 10.91 -2.84 -41.79
N LEU A 246 11.04 -3.21 -40.51
CA LEU A 246 11.28 -4.60 -40.09
C LEU A 246 10.15 -5.54 -40.53
N HIS A 247 8.89 -5.09 -40.43
CA HIS A 247 7.75 -5.85 -40.93
C HIS A 247 7.83 -6.11 -42.43
N VAL A 248 8.17 -5.08 -43.22
CA VAL A 248 8.36 -5.23 -44.67
C VAL A 248 9.48 -6.23 -44.98
N LEU A 249 10.61 -6.18 -44.26
CA LEU A 249 11.69 -7.18 -44.38
C LEU A 249 11.26 -8.60 -43.97
N ASP A 250 10.36 -8.71 -42.99
CA ASP A 250 9.77 -10.00 -42.60
C ASP A 250 8.86 -10.59 -43.67
N THR A 251 8.06 -9.76 -44.35
CA THR A 251 7.15 -10.17 -45.43
C THR A 251 7.89 -10.48 -46.74
N ALA A 252 9.02 -9.84 -47.00
CA ALA A 252 9.88 -10.11 -48.16
C ALA A 252 10.43 -11.55 -48.23
N PHE A 253 10.47 -12.25 -47.09
CA PHE A 253 10.84 -13.66 -47.03
C PHE A 253 9.67 -14.60 -47.41
N GLU A 254 8.42 -14.12 -47.42
CA GLU A 254 7.23 -14.91 -47.75
C GLU A 254 7.17 -15.31 -49.23
N THR A 255 7.70 -14.49 -50.14
CA THR A 255 7.72 -14.79 -51.60
C THR A 255 8.66 -15.94 -51.97
N ALA A 256 9.49 -16.43 -51.05
CA ALA A 256 10.44 -17.52 -51.26
C ALA A 256 10.07 -18.86 -50.58
N GLY A 257 8.81 -19.05 -50.15
CA GLY A 257 8.28 -20.36 -49.72
C GLY A 257 7.87 -20.52 -48.24
N ALA A 258 7.62 -19.43 -47.50
CA ALA A 258 7.11 -19.49 -46.13
C ALA A 258 5.68 -18.89 -46.00
N THR A 259 4.87 -19.50 -45.13
CA THR A 259 3.42 -19.27 -44.94
C THR A 259 3.00 -17.78 -44.87
N ARG A 260 2.12 -17.36 -45.78
CA ARG A 260 1.38 -16.07 -45.73
C ARG A 260 0.61 -15.91 -44.43
N HIS A 261 0.50 -14.68 -43.94
CA HIS A 261 -0.43 -14.33 -42.87
C HIS A 261 -1.88 -14.58 -43.32
N ARG A 262 -2.52 -15.62 -42.78
CA ARG A 262 -3.95 -15.87 -43.00
C ARG A 262 -4.83 -15.26 -41.91
N ARG A 263 -4.37 -15.19 -40.65
CA ARG A 263 -5.12 -14.65 -39.48
C ARG A 263 -4.17 -14.14 -38.38
N PHE A 264 -4.51 -13.03 -37.73
CA PHE A 264 -3.78 -12.48 -36.56
C PHE A 264 -4.17 -13.18 -35.25
N LEU A 265 -5.46 -13.47 -35.07
CA LEU A 265 -6.00 -14.18 -33.91
C LEU A 265 -6.13 -15.69 -34.19
N PRO A 266 -6.05 -16.54 -33.16
CA PRO A 266 -6.34 -17.97 -33.26
C PRO A 266 -7.70 -18.28 -33.89
N ALA A 267 -7.79 -19.43 -34.57
CA ALA A 267 -9.03 -19.85 -35.23
C ALA A 267 -10.23 -20.04 -34.26
N ARG A 268 -9.98 -20.28 -32.97
CA ARG A 268 -11.01 -20.46 -31.91
C ARG A 268 -11.16 -19.24 -30.99
N TRP A 269 -10.66 -18.08 -31.41
CA TRP A 269 -10.69 -16.87 -30.60
C TRP A 269 -12.09 -16.30 -30.36
N TRP A 270 -13.09 -16.65 -31.18
CA TRP A 270 -14.47 -16.18 -31.00
C TRP A 270 -15.41 -17.31 -30.55
N SER A 271 -14.87 -18.32 -29.87
CA SER A 271 -15.65 -19.43 -29.32
C SER A 271 -15.59 -19.45 -27.80
N ILE A 272 -16.75 -19.59 -27.17
CA ILE A 272 -16.93 -19.68 -25.71
C ILE A 272 -17.35 -21.11 -25.36
N GLY A 273 -16.60 -21.78 -24.49
CA GLY A 273 -16.99 -23.06 -23.91
C GLY A 273 -17.55 -22.91 -22.49
N GLY A 274 -18.17 -23.96 -21.96
CA GLY A 274 -18.73 -23.94 -20.60
C GLY A 274 -17.71 -23.66 -19.49
N LEU A 275 -16.46 -24.11 -19.64
CA LEU A 275 -15.38 -23.79 -18.70
C LEU A 275 -15.03 -22.29 -18.73
N ASP A 276 -15.10 -21.66 -19.90
CA ASP A 276 -14.83 -20.22 -20.02
C ASP A 276 -15.92 -19.40 -19.35
N ALA A 277 -17.18 -19.77 -19.58
CA ALA A 277 -18.32 -19.14 -18.91
C ALA A 277 -18.18 -19.24 -17.39
N LEU A 278 -17.73 -20.39 -16.86
CA LEU A 278 -17.48 -20.57 -15.43
C LEU A 278 -16.34 -19.67 -14.91
N VAL A 279 -15.19 -19.63 -15.60
CA VAL A 279 -14.06 -18.77 -15.19
C VAL A 279 -14.46 -17.30 -15.23
N ILE A 280 -15.16 -16.87 -16.28
CA ILE A 280 -15.69 -15.50 -16.41
C ILE A 280 -16.65 -15.20 -15.25
N ALA A 281 -17.59 -16.10 -14.95
CA ALA A 281 -18.55 -15.92 -13.87
C ALA A 281 -17.85 -15.77 -12.50
N VAL A 282 -16.85 -16.61 -12.21
CA VAL A 282 -16.07 -16.52 -10.97
C VAL A 282 -15.30 -15.19 -10.88
N LEU A 283 -14.61 -14.79 -11.95
CA LEU A 283 -13.85 -13.53 -11.99
C LEU A 283 -14.76 -12.30 -11.82
N VAL A 284 -15.90 -12.28 -12.51
CA VAL A 284 -16.87 -11.18 -12.40
C VAL A 284 -17.47 -11.15 -11.00
N TRP A 285 -17.90 -12.29 -10.45
CA TRP A 285 -18.42 -12.33 -9.10
C TRP A 285 -17.38 -11.87 -8.07
N TRP A 286 -16.14 -12.34 -8.18
CA TRP A 286 -15.03 -11.93 -7.33
C TRP A 286 -14.68 -10.44 -7.46
N HIS A 287 -14.86 -9.84 -8.63
CA HIS A 287 -14.66 -8.40 -8.78
C HIS A 287 -15.59 -7.58 -7.86
N PHE A 288 -16.83 -8.05 -7.64
CA PHE A 288 -17.79 -7.42 -6.72
C PHE A 288 -17.57 -7.83 -5.27
N VAL A 289 -17.44 -9.12 -4.98
CA VAL A 289 -17.50 -9.64 -3.59
C VAL A 289 -16.13 -9.99 -3.01
N GLY A 290 -15.12 -10.05 -3.86
CA GLY A 290 -13.76 -10.49 -3.53
C GLY A 290 -12.99 -9.48 -2.71
N ALA A 291 -11.99 -9.99 -1.99
CA ALA A 291 -11.09 -9.19 -1.18
C ALA A 291 -10.19 -8.33 -2.06
N ASN A 292 -9.89 -7.13 -1.57
CA ASN A 292 -8.95 -6.19 -2.18
C ASN A 292 -7.51 -6.48 -1.72
N THR A 293 -6.52 -5.86 -2.36
CA THR A 293 -5.11 -5.99 -1.93
C THR A 293 -4.75 -4.92 -0.88
N SER A 294 -3.58 -5.07 -0.23
CA SER A 294 -3.15 -4.16 0.83
C SER A 294 -2.92 -2.72 0.34
N ASP A 295 -2.38 -2.55 -0.86
CA ASP A 295 -1.82 -1.27 -1.33
C ASP A 295 -2.80 -0.49 -2.23
N ASP A 296 -4.07 -0.91 -2.27
CA ASP A 296 -5.04 -0.25 -3.16
C ASP A 296 -5.32 1.19 -2.72
N GLY A 297 -5.41 1.45 -1.41
CA GLY A 297 -5.52 2.81 -0.88
C GLY A 297 -4.25 3.63 -1.13
N TYR A 298 -3.08 3.01 -1.04
CA TYR A 298 -1.78 3.63 -1.28
C TYR A 298 -1.70 4.19 -2.71
N ILE A 299 -1.97 3.34 -3.70
CA ILE A 299 -1.89 3.67 -5.13
C ILE A 299 -3.00 4.64 -5.53
N LEU A 300 -4.23 4.47 -5.03
CA LEU A 300 -5.34 5.36 -5.34
C LEU A 300 -5.08 6.78 -4.85
N THR A 301 -4.57 6.95 -3.63
CA THR A 301 -4.24 8.29 -3.09
C THR A 301 -3.15 8.94 -3.94
N MET A 302 -2.06 8.24 -4.24
CA MET A 302 -0.97 8.76 -5.08
C MET A 302 -1.45 9.22 -6.45
N ALA A 303 -2.27 8.40 -7.12
CA ALA A 303 -2.83 8.75 -8.43
C ALA A 303 -3.78 9.95 -8.37
N ARG A 304 -4.52 10.15 -7.27
CA ARG A 304 -5.42 11.30 -7.11
C ARG A 304 -4.67 12.60 -6.82
N VAL A 305 -3.57 12.56 -6.08
CA VAL A 305 -2.80 13.77 -5.71
C VAL A 305 -1.79 14.19 -6.77
N SER A 306 -1.34 13.25 -7.63
CA SER A 306 -0.26 13.50 -8.60
C SER A 306 -0.55 14.62 -9.59
N GLU A 307 -1.82 14.82 -9.97
CA GLU A 307 -2.20 15.88 -10.91
C GLU A 307 -2.01 17.28 -10.33
N HIS A 308 -2.35 17.44 -9.05
CA HIS A 308 -2.17 18.71 -8.35
C HIS A 308 -0.69 18.97 -8.04
N ALA A 309 0.06 17.92 -7.70
CA ALA A 309 1.50 17.96 -7.45
C ALA A 309 2.32 18.30 -8.71
N GLY A 310 1.83 17.90 -9.88
CA GLY A 310 2.52 18.04 -11.17
C GLY A 310 3.55 16.95 -11.46
N TYR A 311 3.67 15.94 -10.59
CA TYR A 311 4.51 14.76 -10.77
C TYR A 311 4.00 13.58 -9.91
N MET A 312 4.42 12.36 -10.24
CA MET A 312 4.00 11.13 -9.54
C MET A 312 4.82 10.90 -8.26
N ALA A 313 4.50 11.67 -7.21
CA ALA A 313 5.15 11.59 -5.91
C ALA A 313 4.82 10.30 -5.16
N ASN A 314 5.79 9.74 -4.44
CA ASN A 314 5.47 8.88 -3.32
C ASN A 314 4.92 9.74 -2.18
N TYR A 315 3.63 9.60 -1.93
CA TYR A 315 2.90 10.47 -1.01
C TYR A 315 3.12 10.13 0.47
N TYR A 316 3.34 8.85 0.77
CA TYR A 316 3.33 8.35 2.15
C TYR A 316 4.72 8.21 2.76
N ARG A 317 5.78 8.17 1.95
CA ARG A 317 7.16 7.93 2.41
C ARG A 317 8.17 8.61 1.48
N TRP A 318 9.41 8.70 1.94
CA TRP A 318 10.57 9.15 1.17
C TRP A 318 10.49 10.61 0.71
N PHE A 319 10.03 11.51 1.59
CA PHE A 319 10.20 12.96 1.46
C PHE A 319 9.65 13.54 0.14
N GLY A 320 8.57 12.96 -0.39
CA GLY A 320 7.94 13.39 -1.64
C GLY A 320 8.73 13.06 -2.91
N THR A 321 9.71 12.14 -2.86
CA THR A 321 10.42 11.67 -4.06
C THR A 321 9.50 10.92 -5.03
N PRO A 322 9.70 11.02 -6.36
CA PRO A 322 8.85 10.34 -7.33
C PRO A 322 8.97 8.81 -7.31
N GLU A 323 7.95 8.13 -7.82
CA GLU A 323 7.97 6.67 -8.08
C GLU A 323 8.84 6.22 -9.26
N ALA A 324 9.70 7.10 -9.76
CA ALA A 324 10.65 6.77 -10.82
C ALA A 324 11.74 5.79 -10.33
N PRO A 325 12.25 4.88 -11.19
CA PRO A 325 11.98 4.72 -12.63
C PRO A 325 10.72 3.90 -12.96
N PHE A 326 9.87 3.59 -11.97
CA PHE A 326 8.68 2.76 -12.13
C PHE A 326 7.41 3.62 -12.26
N GLY A 327 6.26 2.97 -12.44
CA GLY A 327 4.97 3.61 -12.17
C GLY A 327 4.31 4.37 -13.33
N TRP A 328 4.71 4.14 -14.58
CA TRP A 328 4.05 4.74 -15.76
C TRP A 328 2.54 4.48 -15.83
N TYR A 329 2.07 3.39 -15.21
CA TYR A 329 0.65 3.01 -15.19
C TYR A 329 -0.15 3.78 -14.13
N TYR A 330 0.50 4.40 -13.14
CA TYR A 330 -0.17 5.25 -12.16
C TYR A 330 -0.78 6.48 -12.81
N ASP A 331 -0.12 7.03 -13.82
CA ASP A 331 -0.64 8.16 -14.60
C ASP A 331 -1.92 7.77 -15.36
N LEU A 332 -2.03 6.52 -15.81
CA LEU A 332 -3.26 6.01 -16.41
C LEU A 332 -4.38 5.90 -15.37
N LEU A 333 -4.05 5.50 -14.12
CA LEU A 333 -5.01 5.47 -13.03
C LEU A 333 -5.45 6.88 -12.61
N ALA A 334 -4.56 7.86 -12.64
CA ALA A 334 -4.89 9.27 -12.37
C ALA A 334 -5.95 9.77 -13.37
N LEU A 335 -5.72 9.55 -14.67
CA LEU A 335 -6.69 9.87 -15.72
C LEU A 335 -7.99 9.06 -15.60
N TRP A 336 -7.89 7.79 -15.21
CA TRP A 336 -9.06 6.92 -15.02
C TRP A 336 -9.94 7.35 -13.84
N ALA A 337 -9.33 7.93 -12.81
CA ALA A 337 -9.99 8.44 -11.61
C ALA A 337 -10.83 9.70 -11.85
N HIS A 338 -10.67 10.39 -12.99
CA HIS A 338 -11.54 11.52 -13.39
C HIS A 338 -13.00 11.12 -13.58
N VAL A 339 -13.25 9.86 -13.98
CA VAL A 339 -14.61 9.37 -14.19
C VAL A 339 -15.28 9.05 -12.85
N SER A 340 -14.61 8.25 -12.02
CA SER A 340 -15.06 7.88 -10.68
C SER A 340 -13.91 7.29 -9.88
N THR A 341 -13.90 7.50 -8.56
CA THR A 341 -12.96 6.87 -7.63
C THR A 341 -13.54 5.61 -6.97
N ALA A 342 -14.73 5.16 -7.39
CA ALA A 342 -15.37 3.96 -6.84
C ALA A 342 -14.52 2.70 -7.07
N SER A 343 -14.49 1.81 -6.07
CA SER A 343 -13.66 0.59 -6.09
C SER A 343 -13.88 -0.29 -7.32
N ILE A 344 -15.13 -0.52 -7.72
CA ILE A 344 -15.48 -1.32 -8.90
C ILE A 344 -14.92 -0.72 -10.21
N TRP A 345 -14.93 0.60 -10.33
CA TRP A 345 -14.45 1.28 -11.53
C TRP A 345 -12.92 1.27 -11.60
N MET A 346 -12.27 1.62 -10.48
CA MET A 346 -10.82 1.67 -10.41
C MET A 346 -10.17 0.29 -10.63
N ARG A 347 -10.82 -0.80 -10.21
CA ARG A 347 -10.34 -2.18 -10.42
C ARG A 347 -10.80 -2.82 -11.75
N LEU A 348 -11.57 -2.11 -12.58
CA LEU A 348 -12.05 -2.65 -13.86
C LEU A 348 -10.91 -3.02 -14.83
N PRO A 349 -9.82 -2.23 -14.97
CA PRO A 349 -8.68 -2.63 -15.79
C PRO A 349 -8.09 -3.99 -15.36
N THR A 350 -8.03 -4.24 -14.06
CA THR A 350 -7.55 -5.50 -13.49
C THR A 350 -8.43 -6.68 -13.89
N LEU A 351 -9.76 -6.53 -13.89
CA LEU A 351 -10.68 -7.57 -14.39
C LEU A 351 -10.46 -7.85 -15.89
N ILE A 352 -10.27 -6.80 -16.71
CA ILE A 352 -9.99 -6.95 -18.14
C ILE A 352 -8.67 -7.72 -18.36
N MET A 353 -7.64 -7.45 -17.54
CA MET A 353 -6.37 -8.19 -17.58
C MET A 353 -6.54 -9.65 -17.18
N ALA A 354 -7.39 -9.95 -16.18
CA ALA A 354 -7.72 -11.32 -15.77
C ALA A 354 -8.34 -12.11 -16.92
N LEU A 355 -9.38 -11.53 -17.55
CA LEU A 355 -10.11 -12.12 -18.66
C LEU A 355 -9.19 -12.35 -19.86
N THR A 356 -8.34 -11.36 -20.18
CA THR A 356 -7.36 -11.45 -21.27
C THR A 356 -6.32 -12.52 -20.99
N SER A 357 -5.82 -12.62 -19.75
CA SER A 357 -4.86 -13.65 -19.33
C SER A 357 -5.45 -15.05 -19.49
N TRP A 358 -6.67 -15.28 -19.01
CA TRP A 358 -7.36 -16.56 -19.20
C TRP A 358 -7.55 -16.88 -20.68
N TRP A 359 -7.96 -15.90 -21.48
CA TRP A 359 -8.18 -16.09 -22.91
C TRP A 359 -6.88 -16.48 -23.63
N LEU A 360 -5.75 -15.85 -23.30
CA LEU A 360 -4.44 -16.22 -23.82
C LEU A 360 -4.01 -17.63 -23.40
N ILE A 361 -4.16 -17.98 -22.11
CA ILE A 361 -3.80 -19.32 -21.60
C ILE A 361 -4.57 -20.40 -22.36
N SER A 362 -5.88 -20.23 -22.50
CA SER A 362 -6.78 -21.23 -23.08
C SER A 362 -6.71 -21.33 -24.61
N ARG A 363 -6.51 -20.21 -25.32
CA ARG A 363 -6.54 -20.17 -26.80
C ARG A 363 -5.15 -20.22 -27.45
N GLU A 364 -4.13 -19.66 -26.82
CA GLU A 364 -2.77 -19.58 -27.38
C GLU A 364 -1.81 -20.57 -26.70
N VAL A 365 -1.76 -20.57 -25.36
CA VAL A 365 -0.76 -21.36 -24.62
C VAL A 365 -1.07 -22.85 -24.64
N ILE A 366 -2.25 -23.28 -24.14
CA ILE A 366 -2.63 -24.69 -24.03
C ILE A 366 -2.52 -25.43 -25.38
N PRO A 367 -3.04 -24.89 -26.51
CA PRO A 367 -2.90 -25.55 -27.80
C PRO A 367 -1.46 -25.65 -28.32
N ARG A 368 -0.58 -24.73 -27.90
CA ARG A 368 0.85 -24.70 -28.28
C ARG A 368 1.69 -25.72 -27.52
N LEU A 369 1.29 -26.08 -26.30
CA LEU A 369 2.01 -27.05 -25.45
C LEU A 369 1.91 -28.50 -25.94
N GLY A 370 1.03 -28.81 -26.89
CA GLY A 370 0.97 -30.10 -27.57
C GLY A 370 -0.43 -30.70 -27.64
N HIS A 371 -0.55 -31.77 -28.43
CA HIS A 371 -1.86 -32.38 -28.73
C HIS A 371 -2.53 -33.03 -27.52
N ALA A 372 -1.75 -33.67 -26.63
CA ALA A 372 -2.30 -34.29 -25.42
C ALA A 372 -2.86 -33.26 -24.44
N VAL A 373 -2.19 -32.11 -24.28
CA VAL A 373 -2.68 -31.00 -23.44
C VAL A 373 -3.97 -30.44 -24.03
N LYS A 374 -4.00 -30.20 -25.35
CA LYS A 374 -5.15 -29.63 -26.07
C LYS A 374 -6.42 -30.49 -25.98
N ARG A 375 -6.31 -31.82 -25.99
CA ARG A 375 -7.48 -32.73 -25.94
C ARG A 375 -7.90 -33.13 -24.53
N SER A 376 -7.04 -32.94 -23.53
CA SER A 376 -7.31 -33.36 -22.16
C SER A 376 -8.22 -32.36 -21.44
N ARG A 377 -9.43 -32.80 -21.06
CA ARG A 377 -10.31 -31.99 -20.20
C ARG A 377 -9.67 -31.74 -18.83
N ALA A 378 -9.02 -32.74 -18.26
CA ALA A 378 -8.29 -32.60 -17.00
C ALA A 378 -7.26 -31.47 -17.04
N ALA A 379 -6.48 -31.36 -18.13
CA ALA A 379 -5.49 -30.30 -18.26
C ALA A 379 -6.12 -28.90 -18.29
N ALA A 380 -7.25 -28.74 -19.01
CA ALA A 380 -7.97 -27.47 -19.06
C ALA A 380 -8.58 -27.09 -17.70
N TRP A 381 -9.19 -28.04 -16.99
CA TRP A 381 -9.78 -27.80 -15.66
C TRP A 381 -8.71 -27.50 -14.59
N THR A 382 -7.57 -28.20 -14.61
CA THR A 382 -6.43 -27.87 -13.74
C THR A 382 -5.87 -26.49 -14.06
N ALA A 383 -5.75 -26.13 -15.35
CA ALA A 383 -5.28 -24.81 -15.75
C ALA A 383 -6.18 -23.68 -15.23
N ALA A 384 -7.50 -23.84 -15.39
CA ALA A 384 -8.49 -22.89 -14.88
C ALA A 384 -8.43 -22.77 -13.34
N GLY A 385 -8.43 -23.91 -12.63
CA GLY A 385 -8.38 -23.92 -11.17
C GLY A 385 -7.10 -23.30 -10.61
N MET A 386 -5.93 -23.62 -11.21
CA MET A 386 -4.65 -23.03 -10.83
C MET A 386 -4.59 -21.53 -11.13
N PHE A 387 -5.11 -21.10 -12.27
CA PHE A 387 -5.18 -19.67 -12.62
C PHE A 387 -6.03 -18.91 -11.59
N LEU A 388 -7.24 -19.39 -11.31
CA LEU A 388 -8.14 -18.76 -10.33
C LEU A 388 -7.54 -18.78 -8.92
N ALA A 389 -7.02 -19.92 -8.45
CA ALA A 389 -6.46 -20.05 -7.10
C ALA A 389 -5.24 -19.14 -6.85
N VAL A 390 -4.53 -18.69 -7.90
CA VAL A 390 -3.46 -17.68 -7.77
C VAL A 390 -4.01 -16.27 -7.96
N TRP A 391 -4.89 -16.05 -8.93
CA TRP A 391 -5.42 -14.73 -9.26
C TRP A 391 -6.28 -14.13 -8.14
N LEU A 392 -7.26 -14.91 -7.62
CA LEU A 392 -8.25 -14.41 -6.66
C LEU A 392 -7.62 -13.79 -5.39
N PRO A 393 -6.63 -14.43 -4.72
CA PRO A 393 -6.05 -13.88 -3.50
C PRO A 393 -4.94 -12.83 -3.68
N LEU A 394 -4.41 -12.64 -4.89
CA LEU A 394 -3.19 -11.84 -5.13
C LEU A 394 -3.40 -10.67 -6.10
N ASP A 395 -4.29 -10.81 -7.09
CA ASP A 395 -4.37 -9.92 -8.26
C ASP A 395 -5.70 -9.14 -8.33
N ASN A 396 -6.46 -9.02 -7.24
CA ASN A 396 -7.73 -8.26 -7.20
C ASN A 396 -7.55 -6.85 -6.60
N GLY A 397 -6.71 -6.01 -7.21
CA GLY A 397 -6.38 -4.68 -6.72
C GLY A 397 -5.82 -3.74 -7.80
N LEU A 398 -5.20 -2.65 -7.37
CA LEU A 398 -4.56 -1.61 -8.20
C LEU A 398 -3.05 -1.77 -8.35
N ARG A 399 -2.48 -2.79 -7.69
CA ARG A 399 -1.06 -3.12 -7.77
C ARG A 399 -0.62 -3.53 -9.18
N PRO A 400 0.70 -3.58 -9.50
CA PRO A 400 1.14 -3.88 -10.86
C PRO A 400 1.22 -5.39 -11.18
N GLU A 401 1.05 -6.30 -10.21
CA GLU A 401 1.15 -7.75 -10.46
C GLU A 401 0.24 -8.26 -11.59
N PRO A 402 -1.03 -7.83 -11.74
CA PRO A 402 -1.89 -8.19 -12.87
C PRO A 402 -1.29 -7.80 -14.23
N ILE A 403 -0.70 -6.59 -14.31
CA ILE A 403 -0.01 -6.10 -15.51
C ILE A 403 1.20 -6.97 -15.80
N ILE A 404 1.96 -7.33 -14.75
CA ILE A 404 3.17 -8.15 -14.88
C ILE A 404 2.84 -9.58 -15.32
N ALA A 405 1.83 -10.21 -14.72
CA ALA A 405 1.38 -11.54 -15.09
C ALA A 405 0.93 -11.60 -16.56
N LEU A 406 0.14 -10.61 -17.00
CA LEU A 406 -0.27 -10.48 -18.41
C LEU A 406 0.93 -10.18 -19.33
N GLY A 407 1.83 -9.29 -18.91
CA GLY A 407 3.02 -8.91 -19.66
C GLY A 407 3.96 -10.09 -19.91
N ILE A 408 4.18 -10.95 -18.90
CA ILE A 408 4.94 -12.20 -19.03
C ILE A 408 4.28 -13.13 -20.06
N LEU A 409 2.96 -13.31 -19.99
CA LEU A 409 2.22 -14.13 -20.94
C LEU A 409 2.30 -13.61 -22.38
N LEU A 410 2.08 -12.32 -22.58
CA LEU A 410 2.16 -11.68 -23.89
C LEU A 410 3.56 -11.74 -24.48
N THR A 411 4.60 -11.55 -23.64
CA THR A 411 6.01 -11.70 -24.04
C THR A 411 6.27 -13.13 -24.49
N TRP A 412 5.85 -14.14 -23.73
CA TRP A 412 6.00 -15.54 -24.11
C TRP A 412 5.25 -15.88 -25.39
N CYS A 413 3.99 -15.46 -25.53
CA CYS A 413 3.18 -15.72 -26.72
C CYS A 413 3.82 -15.09 -27.97
N SER A 414 4.35 -13.87 -27.85
CA SER A 414 5.03 -13.15 -28.93
C SER A 414 6.32 -13.86 -29.35
N VAL A 415 7.13 -14.30 -28.39
CA VAL A 415 8.35 -15.11 -28.65
C VAL A 415 7.98 -16.44 -29.31
N GLU A 416 7.00 -17.18 -28.80
CA GLU A 416 6.58 -18.45 -29.40
C GLU A 416 6.06 -18.28 -30.83
N ARG A 417 5.32 -17.20 -31.08
CA ARG A 417 4.84 -16.86 -32.42
C ARG A 417 6.00 -16.51 -33.36
N ALA A 418 7.01 -15.78 -32.88
CA ALA A 418 8.24 -15.52 -33.62
C ALA A 418 8.99 -16.83 -33.97
N VAL A 419 9.12 -17.74 -33.00
CA VAL A 419 9.78 -19.05 -33.20
C VAL A 419 9.00 -19.92 -34.18
N ALA A 420 7.67 -19.94 -34.10
CA ALA A 420 6.84 -20.72 -35.00
C ALA A 420 6.87 -20.19 -36.45
N THR A 421 6.86 -18.87 -36.62
CA THR A 421 6.78 -18.22 -37.95
C THR A 421 8.15 -17.81 -38.51
N SER A 422 9.23 -17.96 -37.73
CA SER A 422 10.58 -17.47 -38.05
C SER A 422 10.63 -15.98 -38.40
N ARG A 423 9.88 -15.13 -37.69
CA ARG A 423 9.80 -13.65 -37.89
C ARG A 423 10.43 -12.89 -36.73
N LEU A 424 10.89 -11.66 -36.98
CA LEU A 424 11.54 -10.82 -35.97
C LEU A 424 10.62 -9.74 -35.39
N LEU A 425 9.58 -9.30 -36.11
CA LEU A 425 8.63 -8.32 -35.58
C LEU A 425 7.98 -8.74 -34.25
N PRO A 426 7.51 -9.99 -34.06
CA PRO A 426 6.96 -10.38 -32.75
C PRO A 426 8.02 -10.40 -31.64
N VAL A 427 9.30 -10.55 -31.98
CA VAL A 427 10.40 -10.41 -31.02
C VAL A 427 10.57 -8.95 -30.60
N ALA A 428 10.54 -8.02 -31.56
CA ALA A 428 10.60 -6.59 -31.24
C ALA A 428 9.39 -6.17 -30.37
N GLY A 429 8.20 -6.68 -30.67
CA GLY A 429 7.02 -6.52 -29.80
C GLY A 429 7.22 -7.13 -28.41
N ALA A 430 7.83 -8.31 -28.30
CA ALA A 430 8.17 -8.93 -27.02
C ALA A 430 9.18 -8.08 -26.22
N CYS A 431 10.14 -7.43 -26.87
CA CYS A 431 11.07 -6.51 -26.21
C CYS A 431 10.35 -5.28 -25.63
N ILE A 432 9.42 -4.68 -26.38
CA ILE A 432 8.62 -3.53 -25.90
C ILE A 432 7.77 -3.94 -24.69
N ILE A 433 7.02 -5.04 -24.82
CA ILE A 433 6.14 -5.53 -23.75
C ILE A 433 6.96 -5.92 -22.52
N GLY A 434 8.07 -6.64 -22.72
CA GLY A 434 8.97 -7.04 -21.64
C GLY A 434 9.58 -5.83 -20.91
N ALA A 435 10.02 -4.81 -21.65
CA ALA A 435 10.53 -3.57 -21.06
C ALA A 435 9.44 -2.81 -20.31
N LEU A 436 8.25 -2.62 -20.89
CA LEU A 436 7.12 -1.96 -20.23
C LEU A 436 6.70 -2.69 -18.94
N THR A 437 6.76 -4.02 -18.97
CA THR A 437 6.48 -4.88 -17.81
C THR A 437 7.55 -4.73 -16.73
N LEU A 438 8.83 -4.70 -17.12
CA LEU A 438 9.95 -4.51 -16.20
C LEU A 438 9.84 -3.21 -15.41
N PHE A 439 9.39 -2.13 -16.06
CA PHE A 439 9.24 -0.82 -15.44
C PHE A 439 7.84 -0.56 -14.85
N SER A 440 6.98 -1.59 -14.77
CA SER A 440 5.70 -1.47 -14.05
C SER A 440 5.91 -1.47 -12.53
N GLY A 441 6.91 -2.21 -12.04
CA GLY A 441 7.32 -2.21 -10.63
C GLY A 441 8.57 -3.07 -10.43
N PRO A 442 9.22 -3.05 -9.25
CA PRO A 442 10.45 -3.83 -9.03
C PRO A 442 10.30 -5.33 -9.26
N THR A 443 9.10 -5.88 -9.00
CA THR A 443 8.73 -7.29 -9.27
C THR A 443 8.65 -7.63 -10.76
N GLY A 444 8.55 -6.61 -11.62
CA GLY A 444 8.59 -6.73 -13.07
C GLY A 444 9.88 -7.39 -13.59
N ILE A 445 10.94 -7.48 -12.77
CA ILE A 445 12.16 -8.24 -13.07
C ILE A 445 11.88 -9.71 -13.41
N ALA A 446 10.76 -10.27 -12.93
CA ALA A 446 10.31 -11.61 -13.29
C ALA A 446 10.09 -11.78 -14.81
N SER A 447 9.81 -10.70 -15.55
CA SER A 447 9.62 -10.72 -17.01
C SER A 447 10.91 -10.98 -17.79
N VAL A 448 12.08 -10.71 -17.18
CA VAL A 448 13.39 -10.97 -17.78
C VAL A 448 13.55 -12.46 -18.10
N GLY A 449 12.93 -13.35 -17.31
CA GLY A 449 12.91 -14.78 -17.60
C GLY A 449 12.34 -15.11 -18.98
N ALA A 450 11.26 -14.43 -19.39
CA ALA A 450 10.65 -14.61 -20.72
C ALA A 450 11.56 -14.15 -21.86
N LEU A 451 12.34 -13.08 -21.64
CA LEU A 451 13.29 -12.56 -22.62
C LEU A 451 14.55 -13.43 -22.73
N LEU A 452 15.14 -13.85 -21.61
CA LEU A 452 16.37 -14.67 -21.59
C LEU A 452 16.15 -16.03 -22.25
N VAL A 453 15.00 -16.65 -21.99
CA VAL A 453 14.63 -17.93 -22.61
C VAL A 453 14.43 -17.81 -24.13
N ALA A 454 14.19 -16.60 -24.64
CA ALA A 454 14.04 -16.30 -26.07
C ALA A 454 15.38 -16.19 -26.83
N VAL A 455 16.52 -16.01 -26.14
CA VAL A 455 17.83 -15.74 -26.75
C VAL A 455 18.28 -16.87 -27.68
N GLY A 456 18.14 -18.13 -27.24
CA GLY A 456 18.53 -19.30 -28.05
C GLY A 456 17.78 -19.37 -29.38
N PRO A 457 16.43 -19.39 -29.37
CA PRO A 457 15.64 -19.35 -30.59
C PRO A 457 15.89 -18.10 -31.46
N LEU A 458 16.09 -16.94 -30.84
CA LEU A 458 16.37 -15.69 -31.55
C LEU A 458 17.68 -15.77 -32.35
N ARG A 459 18.75 -16.34 -31.77
CA ARG A 459 20.02 -16.58 -32.48
C ARG A 459 19.82 -17.42 -33.74
N THR A 460 18.97 -18.44 -33.69
CA THR A 460 18.67 -19.29 -34.85
C THR A 460 17.94 -18.51 -35.95
N ILE A 461 16.96 -17.68 -35.59
CA ILE A 461 16.20 -16.85 -36.55
C ILE A 461 17.12 -15.79 -37.17
N LEU A 462 17.92 -15.10 -36.36
CA LEU A 462 18.87 -14.09 -36.79
C LEU A 462 19.92 -14.65 -37.75
N HIS A 463 20.52 -15.81 -37.43
CA HIS A 463 21.55 -16.41 -38.29
C HIS A 463 21.02 -16.79 -39.68
N ARG A 464 19.77 -17.24 -39.78
CA ARG A 464 19.14 -17.53 -41.07
C ARG A 464 18.88 -16.27 -41.89
N ARG A 465 18.49 -15.18 -41.24
CA ARG A 465 18.08 -13.93 -41.91
C ARG A 465 19.26 -12.99 -42.22
N SER A 466 20.32 -13.03 -41.41
CA SER A 466 21.50 -12.18 -41.58
C SER A 466 22.19 -12.41 -42.92
N LYS A 467 22.17 -13.64 -43.45
CA LYS A 467 22.74 -13.97 -44.76
C LYS A 467 22.10 -13.21 -45.93
N ARG A 468 20.83 -12.78 -45.80
CA ARG A 468 20.09 -12.11 -46.89
C ARG A 468 19.98 -10.59 -46.71
N PHE A 469 19.76 -10.13 -45.49
CA PHE A 469 19.49 -8.71 -45.21
C PHE A 469 20.65 -7.98 -44.50
N GLY A 470 21.68 -8.71 -44.06
CA GLY A 470 22.70 -8.19 -43.16
C GLY A 470 22.22 -8.15 -41.70
N LEU A 471 23.17 -7.99 -40.77
CA LEU A 471 22.85 -8.01 -39.34
C LEU A 471 22.29 -6.67 -38.84
N LEU A 472 22.84 -5.55 -39.32
CA LEU A 472 22.50 -4.21 -38.83
C LEU A 472 21.02 -3.81 -39.06
N PRO A 473 20.40 -4.04 -40.24
CA PRO A 473 18.99 -3.73 -40.45
C PRO A 473 18.01 -4.59 -39.63
N LEU A 474 18.50 -5.70 -39.05
CA LEU A 474 17.70 -6.59 -38.20
C LEU A 474 17.84 -6.24 -36.72
N LEU A 475 19.04 -5.83 -36.29
CA LEU A 475 19.29 -5.48 -34.89
C LEU A 475 18.89 -4.04 -34.53
N ALA A 476 19.04 -3.08 -35.44
CA ALA A 476 18.73 -1.68 -35.17
C ALA A 476 17.25 -1.45 -34.75
N PRO A 477 16.24 -2.07 -35.40
CA PRO A 477 14.85 -1.97 -34.94
C PRO A 477 14.60 -2.65 -33.58
N ILE A 478 15.30 -3.75 -33.28
CA ILE A 478 15.19 -4.43 -31.98
C ILE A 478 15.79 -3.56 -30.88
N LEU A 479 16.92 -2.90 -31.14
CA LEU A 479 17.53 -1.95 -30.22
C LEU A 479 16.61 -0.74 -29.96
N ALA A 480 16.02 -0.17 -31.00
CA ALA A 480 15.02 0.89 -30.86
C ALA A 480 13.82 0.43 -30.01
N ALA A 481 13.28 -0.76 -30.30
CA ALA A 481 12.19 -1.35 -29.54
C ALA A 481 12.53 -1.64 -28.06
N ALA A 482 13.77 -2.00 -27.76
CA ALA A 482 14.21 -2.24 -26.38
C ALA A 482 14.46 -0.95 -25.59
N THR A 483 14.87 0.13 -26.27
CA THR A 483 15.23 1.42 -25.65
C THR A 483 14.08 2.42 -25.61
N VAL A 484 13.00 2.21 -26.37
CA VAL A 484 11.86 3.14 -26.44
C VAL A 484 11.23 3.45 -25.08
N THR A 485 11.26 2.50 -24.13
CA THR A 485 10.71 2.69 -22.78
C THR A 485 11.47 3.74 -21.97
N VAL A 486 12.72 4.03 -22.31
CA VAL A 486 13.50 5.13 -21.69
C VAL A 486 12.80 6.48 -21.91
N ILE A 487 12.17 6.68 -23.07
CA ILE A 487 11.37 7.88 -23.35
C ILE A 487 10.19 8.00 -22.39
N LEU A 488 9.52 6.87 -22.10
CA LEU A 488 8.37 6.84 -21.20
C LEU A 488 8.78 7.12 -19.74
N ILE A 489 9.90 6.53 -19.29
CA ILE A 489 10.43 6.69 -17.93
C ILE A 489 10.83 8.16 -17.70
N PHE A 490 11.69 8.68 -18.56
CA PHE A 490 12.24 10.04 -18.43
C PHE A 490 11.39 11.10 -19.15
N ARG A 491 10.09 10.84 -19.36
CA ARG A 491 9.20 11.78 -20.07
C ARG A 491 9.08 13.12 -19.36
N ASP A 492 9.13 13.08 -18.03
CA ASP A 492 9.06 14.21 -17.13
C ASP A 492 10.41 14.40 -16.43
N GLN A 493 10.75 13.46 -15.55
CA GLN A 493 11.94 13.51 -14.69
C GLN A 493 13.27 13.47 -15.47
N THR A 494 14.35 13.89 -14.80
CA THR A 494 15.72 13.90 -15.32
C THR A 494 16.53 12.73 -14.76
N LEU A 495 17.67 12.41 -15.38
CA LEU A 495 18.57 11.39 -14.87
C LEU A 495 19.05 11.69 -13.45
N ALA A 496 19.44 12.93 -13.16
CA ALA A 496 19.86 13.33 -11.81
C ALA A 496 18.73 13.19 -10.78
N GLY A 497 17.49 13.57 -11.15
CA GLY A 497 16.33 13.45 -10.27
C GLY A 497 16.04 12.00 -9.87
N GLU A 498 16.01 11.08 -10.85
CA GLU A 498 15.76 9.66 -10.58
C GLU A 498 16.90 8.97 -9.81
N MET A 499 18.15 9.32 -10.11
CA MET A 499 19.31 8.79 -9.38
C MET A 499 19.26 9.19 -7.90
N GLN A 500 18.89 10.44 -7.60
CA GLN A 500 18.74 10.92 -6.22
C GLN A 500 17.56 10.26 -5.52
N ALA A 501 16.41 10.15 -6.18
CA ALA A 501 15.23 9.48 -5.63
C ALA A 501 15.56 8.01 -5.30
N THR A 502 16.23 7.30 -6.21
CA THR A 502 16.66 5.91 -6.00
C THR A 502 17.68 5.79 -4.87
N ALA A 503 18.66 6.69 -4.79
CA ALA A 503 19.65 6.71 -3.72
C ALA A 503 18.99 6.93 -2.35
N LEU A 504 18.04 7.87 -2.26
CA LEU A 504 17.28 8.16 -1.04
C LEU A 504 16.45 6.95 -0.60
N LYS A 505 15.69 6.33 -1.53
CA LYS A 505 14.87 5.14 -1.25
C LYS A 505 15.71 3.97 -0.71
N ARG A 506 16.93 3.79 -1.23
CA ARG A 506 17.89 2.77 -0.74
C ARG A 506 18.47 3.13 0.63
N ALA A 507 18.74 4.40 0.90
CA ALA A 507 19.30 4.84 2.18
C ALA A 507 18.26 4.78 3.32
N VAL A 508 17.02 5.19 3.05
CA VAL A 508 15.91 5.23 4.03
C VAL A 508 15.24 3.87 4.21
N GLY A 509 15.19 3.05 3.16
CA GLY A 509 14.56 1.72 3.18
C GLY A 509 13.03 1.74 3.28
N PRO A 510 12.39 0.55 3.29
CA PRO A 510 13.01 -0.78 3.40
C PRO A 510 13.68 -1.27 2.10
N SER A 511 14.96 -1.66 2.17
CA SER A 511 15.69 -2.27 1.06
C SER A 511 16.52 -3.47 1.52
N LEU A 512 15.90 -4.64 1.51
CA LEU A 512 16.52 -5.90 1.89
C LEU A 512 17.48 -6.40 0.81
N THR A 513 18.48 -7.17 1.24
CA THR A 513 19.49 -7.73 0.33
C THR A 513 18.97 -8.98 -0.40
N TRP A 514 19.76 -9.52 -1.32
CA TRP A 514 19.37 -10.70 -2.11
C TRP A 514 19.39 -12.00 -1.31
N PHE A 515 20.24 -12.12 -0.28
CA PHE A 515 20.32 -13.31 0.57
C PHE A 515 19.19 -13.37 1.62
N ASP A 516 18.47 -12.27 1.81
CA ASP A 516 17.27 -12.17 2.67
C ASP A 516 15.99 -12.68 1.98
N GLU A 517 16.08 -13.33 0.81
CA GLU A 517 14.91 -13.87 0.09
C GLU A 517 14.12 -14.90 0.92
N HIS A 518 14.73 -15.56 1.91
CA HIS A 518 14.04 -16.46 2.83
C HIS A 518 12.89 -15.78 3.60
N LEU A 519 13.00 -14.46 3.89
CA LEU A 519 11.97 -13.69 4.59
C LEU A 519 10.63 -13.68 3.84
N ARG A 520 10.65 -13.76 2.50
CA ARG A 520 9.42 -13.86 1.71
C ARG A 520 8.63 -15.12 2.05
N TYR A 521 9.34 -16.23 2.25
CA TYR A 521 8.74 -17.52 2.57
C TYR A 521 8.42 -17.64 4.05
N GLU A 522 9.23 -17.05 4.92
CA GLU A 522 8.92 -16.96 6.35
C GLU A 522 7.57 -16.29 6.57
N ARG A 523 7.36 -15.11 5.97
CA ARG A 523 6.07 -14.39 6.01
C ARG A 523 4.92 -15.22 5.44
N LEU A 524 5.15 -16.00 4.39
CA LEU A 524 4.15 -16.89 3.81
C LEU A 524 3.70 -18.00 4.79
N PHE A 525 4.58 -18.43 5.69
CA PHE A 525 4.31 -19.48 6.69
C PHE A 525 3.90 -18.94 8.08
N MET A 526 3.80 -17.62 8.25
CA MET A 526 3.19 -17.02 9.45
C MET A 526 1.67 -17.16 9.44
N ALA A 527 1.06 -17.25 10.62
CA ALA A 527 -0.39 -17.33 10.81
C ALA A 527 -1.04 -15.93 10.76
N SER A 528 -0.90 -15.25 9.63
CA SER A 528 -1.38 -13.89 9.39
C SER A 528 -2.07 -13.77 8.03
N PRO A 529 -2.71 -12.63 7.69
CA PRO A 529 -3.26 -12.40 6.34
C PRO A 529 -2.21 -12.51 5.21
N ASP A 530 -0.93 -12.23 5.50
CA ASP A 530 0.17 -12.43 4.54
C ASP A 530 0.41 -13.91 4.21
N GLY A 531 0.23 -14.79 5.20
CA GLY A 531 0.38 -16.23 5.11
C GLY A 531 -0.94 -16.99 5.20
N SER A 532 -2.03 -16.41 4.67
CA SER A 532 -3.36 -17.03 4.72
C SER A 532 -3.43 -18.33 3.90
N ILE A 533 -4.49 -19.12 4.14
CA ILE A 533 -4.73 -20.41 3.46
C ILE A 533 -4.66 -20.25 1.93
N ALA A 534 -5.30 -19.21 1.39
CA ALA A 534 -5.38 -18.94 -0.04
C ALA A 534 -3.99 -18.65 -0.64
N ARG A 535 -3.22 -17.74 -0.02
CA ARG A 535 -1.88 -17.36 -0.50
C ARG A 535 -0.90 -18.53 -0.42
N ARG A 536 -0.93 -19.32 0.66
CA ARG A 536 -0.08 -20.52 0.80
C ARG A 536 -0.34 -21.52 -0.30
N PHE A 537 -1.61 -21.81 -0.57
CA PHE A 537 -1.95 -22.76 -1.62
C PHE A 537 -1.48 -22.28 -2.99
N ALA A 538 -1.71 -21.02 -3.34
CA ALA A 538 -1.30 -20.45 -4.62
C ALA A 538 0.19 -20.72 -4.91
N VAL A 539 1.07 -20.43 -3.94
CA VAL A 539 2.51 -20.61 -4.08
C VAL A 539 2.91 -22.09 -4.08
N LEU A 540 2.45 -22.86 -3.09
CA LEU A 540 2.82 -24.26 -2.94
C LEU A 540 2.33 -25.11 -4.12
N ALA A 541 1.16 -24.80 -4.68
CA ALA A 541 0.62 -25.49 -5.83
C ALA A 541 1.43 -25.21 -7.10
N VAL A 542 1.90 -23.97 -7.29
CA VAL A 542 2.81 -23.62 -8.41
C VAL A 542 4.15 -24.35 -8.26
N LEU A 543 4.73 -24.37 -7.06
CA LEU A 543 5.98 -25.10 -6.79
C LEU A 543 5.82 -26.61 -7.01
N LEU A 544 4.70 -27.19 -6.58
CA LEU A 544 4.39 -28.61 -6.80
C LEU A 544 4.23 -28.93 -8.29
N ALA A 545 3.48 -28.10 -9.03
CA ALA A 545 3.28 -28.23 -10.47
C ALA A 545 4.59 -28.09 -11.26
N LEU A 546 5.46 -27.18 -10.84
CA LEU A 546 6.80 -27.00 -11.40
C LEU A 546 7.67 -28.22 -11.12
N GLY A 547 7.76 -28.65 -9.86
CA GLY A 547 8.58 -29.79 -9.43
C GLY A 547 8.23 -31.08 -10.16
N ILE A 548 6.93 -31.41 -10.29
CA ILE A 548 6.52 -32.62 -11.01
C ILE A 548 6.77 -32.53 -12.53
N SER A 549 6.61 -31.34 -13.11
CA SER A 549 6.88 -31.10 -14.53
C SER A 549 8.37 -31.26 -14.84
N VAL A 550 9.25 -30.72 -13.99
CA VAL A 550 10.71 -30.88 -14.08
C VAL A 550 11.12 -32.34 -13.89
N ALA A 551 10.64 -32.99 -12.83
CA ALA A 551 10.96 -34.39 -12.54
C ALA A 551 10.58 -35.32 -13.71
N MET A 552 9.39 -35.13 -14.30
CA MET A 552 8.96 -35.92 -15.46
C MET A 552 9.79 -35.60 -16.72
N ALA A 553 10.10 -34.32 -16.95
CA ALA A 553 10.92 -33.91 -18.08
C ALA A 553 12.35 -34.45 -18.00
N LEU A 554 12.97 -34.45 -16.81
CA LEU A 554 14.29 -35.05 -16.58
C LEU A 554 14.25 -36.57 -16.71
N ARG A 555 13.27 -37.23 -16.11
CA ARG A 555 13.17 -38.70 -16.10
C ARG A 555 12.92 -39.30 -17.50
N LYS A 556 12.18 -38.61 -18.36
CA LYS A 556 11.78 -39.12 -19.69
C LYS A 556 12.34 -38.31 -20.86
N GLY A 557 13.22 -37.33 -20.61
CA GLY A 557 13.71 -36.35 -21.59
C GLY A 557 12.68 -35.31 -22.05
N ARG A 558 11.38 -35.62 -21.93
CA ARG A 558 10.21 -34.76 -22.20
C ARG A 558 8.96 -35.32 -21.51
N ILE A 559 7.94 -34.48 -21.31
CA ILE A 559 6.61 -34.94 -20.89
C ILE A 559 5.90 -35.57 -22.11
N PRO A 560 5.53 -36.86 -22.08
CA PRO A 560 4.89 -37.53 -23.22
C PRO A 560 3.61 -36.83 -23.68
N GLY A 561 3.43 -36.68 -25.00
CA GLY A 561 2.26 -36.00 -25.59
C GLY A 561 2.32 -34.47 -25.60
N THR A 562 3.40 -33.87 -25.07
CA THR A 562 3.67 -32.42 -25.11
C THR A 562 4.78 -32.08 -26.11
N ALA A 563 4.79 -30.83 -26.60
CA ALA A 563 5.85 -30.29 -27.44
C ALA A 563 7.05 -29.89 -26.56
N ALA A 564 8.21 -30.51 -26.78
CA ALA A 564 9.36 -30.34 -25.88
C ALA A 564 9.90 -28.89 -25.81
N GLY A 565 9.88 -28.14 -26.92
CA GLY A 565 10.35 -26.75 -26.97
C GLY A 565 9.54 -25.81 -26.07
N PRO A 566 8.25 -25.59 -26.35
CA PRO A 566 7.38 -24.74 -25.53
C PRO A 566 7.33 -25.15 -24.05
N SER A 567 7.22 -26.46 -23.77
CA SER A 567 7.20 -26.96 -22.39
C SER A 567 8.49 -26.62 -21.61
N ARG A 568 9.67 -26.80 -22.22
CA ARG A 568 10.95 -26.43 -21.59
C ARG A 568 11.06 -24.94 -21.35
N ARG A 569 10.52 -24.11 -22.25
CA ARG A 569 10.56 -22.65 -22.10
C ARG A 569 9.64 -22.16 -20.98
N ILE A 570 8.41 -22.67 -20.86
CA ILE A 570 7.53 -22.35 -19.71
C ILE A 570 8.18 -22.72 -18.38
N ILE A 571 8.77 -23.92 -18.29
CA ILE A 571 9.50 -24.36 -17.09
C ILE A 571 10.69 -23.43 -16.81
N GLY A 572 11.49 -23.11 -17.84
CA GLY A 572 12.65 -22.23 -17.72
C GLY A 572 12.30 -20.81 -17.29
N ILE A 573 11.23 -20.23 -17.83
CA ILE A 573 10.74 -18.91 -17.44
C ILE A 573 10.37 -18.92 -15.97
N THR A 574 9.60 -19.91 -15.53
CA THR A 574 9.16 -20.01 -14.13
C THR A 574 10.36 -20.07 -13.18
N ILE A 575 11.36 -20.92 -13.48
CA ILE A 575 12.59 -21.04 -12.67
C ILE A 575 13.37 -19.73 -12.63
N ILE A 576 13.59 -19.10 -13.80
CA ILE A 576 14.33 -17.84 -13.87
C ILE A 576 13.57 -16.71 -13.17
N SER A 577 12.23 -16.68 -13.24
CA SER A 577 11.42 -15.68 -12.54
C SER A 577 11.51 -15.84 -11.02
N PHE A 578 11.49 -17.07 -10.48
CA PHE A 578 11.74 -17.30 -9.04
C PHE A 578 13.14 -16.84 -8.63
N LEU A 579 14.17 -17.11 -9.45
CA LEU A 579 15.53 -16.64 -9.17
C LEU A 579 15.65 -15.12 -9.28
N ALA A 580 15.09 -14.49 -10.31
CA ALA A 580 15.16 -13.05 -10.52
C ALA A 580 14.47 -12.27 -9.39
N MET A 581 13.43 -12.83 -8.79
CA MET A 581 12.70 -12.20 -7.69
C MET A 581 13.54 -11.99 -6.43
N MET A 582 14.65 -12.73 -6.24
CA MET A 582 15.57 -12.52 -5.11
C MET A 582 16.21 -11.12 -5.09
N PHE A 583 16.35 -10.50 -6.27
CA PHE A 583 16.93 -9.16 -6.44
C PHE A 583 15.93 -8.02 -6.21
N THR A 584 14.68 -8.32 -5.82
CA THR A 584 13.70 -7.29 -5.47
C THR A 584 14.03 -6.66 -4.11
N PRO A 585 14.02 -5.33 -3.92
CA PRO A 585 14.37 -4.71 -2.65
C PRO A 585 13.43 -5.08 -1.49
N THR A 586 12.17 -5.38 -1.79
CA THR A 586 11.16 -5.75 -0.79
C THR A 586 10.72 -7.21 -0.95
N LYS A 587 10.52 -7.90 0.18
CA LYS A 587 10.30 -9.36 0.24
C LYS A 587 8.88 -9.70 0.74
N TRP A 588 7.87 -9.26 0.01
CA TRP A 588 6.46 -9.46 0.38
C TRP A 588 5.79 -10.67 -0.28
N THR A 589 4.75 -11.21 0.36
CA THR A 589 4.02 -12.39 -0.13
C THR A 589 3.17 -12.07 -1.36
N HIS A 590 2.65 -10.85 -1.49
CA HIS A 590 1.81 -10.45 -2.61
C HIS A 590 2.57 -10.43 -3.97
N HIS A 591 3.91 -10.36 -3.97
CA HIS A 591 4.71 -10.43 -5.21
C HIS A 591 4.51 -11.74 -5.97
N PHE A 592 4.01 -12.81 -5.33
CA PHE A 592 3.73 -14.08 -6.02
C PHE A 592 2.59 -13.98 -7.06
N GLY A 593 1.81 -12.88 -7.09
CA GLY A 593 0.77 -12.64 -8.09
C GLY A 593 1.29 -12.66 -9.54
N VAL A 594 2.56 -12.28 -9.75
CA VAL A 594 3.21 -12.31 -11.08
C VAL A 594 3.20 -13.71 -11.73
N PHE A 595 3.02 -14.78 -10.95
CA PHE A 595 2.97 -16.15 -11.43
C PHE A 595 1.57 -16.59 -11.88
N ALA A 596 0.50 -15.81 -11.70
CA ALA A 596 -0.87 -16.22 -12.03
C ALA A 596 -1.01 -16.65 -13.51
N GLY A 597 -0.38 -15.90 -14.42
CA GLY A 597 -0.36 -16.25 -15.84
C GLY A 597 0.37 -17.58 -16.14
N LEU A 598 1.45 -17.86 -15.41
CA LEU A 598 2.24 -19.09 -15.56
C LEU A 598 1.59 -20.29 -14.85
N ALA A 599 0.86 -20.06 -13.76
CA ALA A 599 0.25 -21.09 -12.93
C ALA A 599 -0.73 -21.96 -13.72
N GLY A 600 -1.60 -21.35 -14.54
CA GLY A 600 -2.51 -22.10 -15.40
C GLY A 600 -1.77 -22.97 -16.43
N SER A 601 -0.70 -22.43 -17.02
CA SER A 601 0.12 -23.12 -18.03
C SER A 601 0.88 -24.31 -17.43
N LEU A 602 1.46 -24.14 -16.24
CA LEU A 602 2.12 -25.20 -15.48
C LEU A 602 1.13 -26.25 -14.97
N GLY A 603 -0.05 -25.83 -14.51
CA GLY A 603 -1.13 -26.73 -14.10
C GLY A 603 -1.55 -27.67 -15.22
N ALA A 604 -1.66 -27.17 -16.46
CA ALA A 604 -1.95 -27.99 -17.63
C ALA A 604 -0.85 -29.04 -17.90
N LEU A 605 0.43 -28.63 -17.80
CA LEU A 605 1.58 -29.52 -17.98
C LEU A 605 1.65 -30.60 -16.88
N ALA A 606 1.48 -30.20 -15.63
CA ALA A 606 1.48 -31.10 -14.47
C ALA A 606 0.35 -32.14 -14.57
N ALA A 607 -0.85 -31.73 -14.97
CA ALA A 607 -1.98 -32.63 -15.17
C ALA A 607 -1.68 -33.72 -16.22
N VAL A 608 -1.06 -33.33 -17.35
CA VAL A 608 -0.64 -34.31 -18.37
C VAL A 608 0.52 -35.17 -17.89
N ALA A 609 1.48 -34.61 -17.14
CA ALA A 609 2.63 -35.33 -16.61
C ALA A 609 2.24 -36.46 -15.64
N VAL A 610 1.18 -36.27 -14.84
CA VAL A 610 0.70 -37.26 -13.87
C VAL A 610 -0.41 -38.17 -14.42
N SER A 611 -0.93 -37.87 -15.62
CA SER A 611 -1.94 -38.71 -16.27
C SER A 611 -1.49 -40.17 -16.42
N ALA A 612 -2.44 -41.11 -16.46
CA ALA A 612 -2.14 -42.54 -16.63
C ALA A 612 -1.33 -42.84 -17.92
N GLY A 613 -1.46 -41.99 -18.94
CA GLY A 613 -0.69 -42.09 -20.19
C GLY A 613 0.79 -41.73 -20.03
N ALA A 614 1.11 -40.77 -19.14
CA ALA A 614 2.49 -40.37 -18.85
C ALA A 614 3.08 -41.15 -17.66
N MET A 615 2.34 -41.32 -16.57
CA MET A 615 2.77 -42.01 -15.34
C MET A 615 2.05 -43.35 -15.17
N ARG A 616 2.62 -44.42 -15.72
CA ARG A 616 2.00 -45.76 -15.74
C ARG A 616 1.84 -46.37 -14.34
N SER A 617 2.86 -46.23 -13.49
CA SER A 617 2.87 -46.79 -12.13
C SER A 617 1.72 -46.24 -11.29
N ARG A 618 0.90 -47.13 -10.71
CA ARG A 618 -0.16 -46.76 -9.77
C ARG A 618 0.42 -46.16 -8.51
N ARG A 619 1.49 -46.76 -7.96
CA ARG A 619 2.25 -46.27 -6.81
C ARG A 619 2.60 -44.79 -6.93
N ASN A 620 3.26 -44.38 -8.02
CA ASN A 620 3.70 -42.99 -8.18
C ASN A 620 2.53 -42.00 -8.26
N ARG A 621 1.40 -42.39 -8.87
CA ARG A 621 0.19 -41.57 -8.89
C ARG A 621 -0.44 -41.44 -7.51
N THR A 622 -0.44 -42.51 -6.73
CA THR A 622 -0.90 -42.51 -5.33
C THR A 622 0.00 -41.63 -4.45
N VAL A 623 1.32 -41.70 -4.61
CA VAL A 623 2.26 -40.79 -3.91
C VAL A 623 1.98 -39.33 -4.28
N PHE A 624 1.77 -39.01 -5.56
CA PHE A 624 1.43 -37.64 -5.96
C PHE A 624 0.12 -37.17 -5.33
N ALA A 625 -0.90 -38.03 -5.25
CA ALA A 625 -2.15 -37.71 -4.56
C ALA A 625 -1.92 -37.44 -3.06
N ALA A 626 -1.07 -38.23 -2.39
CA ALA A 626 -0.68 -37.97 -1.01
C ALA A 626 0.04 -36.62 -0.85
N VAL A 627 0.94 -36.26 -1.76
CA VAL A 627 1.62 -34.95 -1.73
C VAL A 627 0.63 -33.79 -1.89
N VAL A 628 -0.39 -33.94 -2.75
CA VAL A 628 -1.45 -32.92 -2.88
C VAL A 628 -2.27 -32.81 -1.58
N LEU A 629 -2.60 -33.93 -0.91
CA LEU A 629 -3.30 -33.91 0.37
C LEU A 629 -2.43 -33.29 1.49
N PHE A 630 -1.13 -33.57 1.48
CA PHE A 630 -0.18 -32.97 2.42
C PHE A 630 -0.09 -31.46 2.23
N LEU A 631 -0.06 -31.01 0.98
CA LEU A 631 -0.11 -29.59 0.64
C LEU A 631 -1.39 -28.95 1.19
N MET A 632 -2.55 -29.59 1.02
CA MET A 632 -3.80 -29.09 1.61
C MET A 632 -3.72 -29.03 3.14
N ALA A 633 -3.14 -30.03 3.80
CA ALA A 633 -2.94 -30.02 5.25
C ALA A 633 -2.11 -28.81 5.69
N GLN A 634 -1.02 -28.52 4.99
CA GLN A 634 -0.13 -27.39 5.28
C GLN A 634 -0.79 -26.03 5.00
N CYS A 635 -1.63 -25.93 3.97
CA CYS A 635 -2.36 -24.70 3.66
C CYS A 635 -3.40 -24.39 4.73
N PHE A 636 -4.16 -25.39 5.19
CA PHE A 636 -5.19 -25.24 6.23
C PHE A 636 -4.63 -25.10 7.65
N ALA A 637 -3.30 -25.17 7.83
CA ALA A 637 -2.62 -24.83 9.08
C ALA A 637 -2.33 -23.32 9.18
N SER A 638 -3.34 -22.50 8.90
CA SER A 638 -3.30 -21.04 8.96
C SER A 638 -4.70 -20.47 9.15
N VAL A 639 -4.81 -19.15 9.26
CA VAL A 639 -6.08 -18.40 9.33
C VAL A 639 -6.66 -18.16 7.93
N ASN A 640 -7.98 -18.04 7.84
CA ASN A 640 -8.69 -17.54 6.65
C ASN A 640 -8.78 -16.01 6.66
N GLY A 641 -7.64 -15.35 6.92
CA GLY A 641 -7.56 -13.90 7.09
C GLY A 641 -7.37 -13.16 5.77
N TRP A 642 -8.08 -12.04 5.63
CA TRP A 642 -7.95 -11.08 4.52
C TRP A 642 -7.55 -9.70 5.03
N TRP A 643 -7.21 -8.78 4.14
CA TRP A 643 -6.74 -7.44 4.51
C TRP A 643 -7.87 -6.51 4.97
N TYR A 644 -7.63 -5.77 6.04
CA TYR A 644 -8.46 -4.69 6.57
C TYR A 644 -9.96 -5.02 6.51
N VAL A 645 -10.73 -4.26 5.73
CA VAL A 645 -12.18 -4.38 5.58
C VAL A 645 -12.65 -5.64 4.84
N SER A 646 -11.77 -6.33 4.12
CA SER A 646 -12.12 -7.60 3.44
C SER A 646 -12.28 -8.75 4.43
N ASN A 647 -11.84 -8.57 5.68
CA ASN A 647 -11.90 -9.59 6.73
C ASN A 647 -13.22 -9.57 7.52
N PHE A 648 -14.12 -8.63 7.24
CA PHE A 648 -15.36 -8.46 7.99
C PHE A 648 -16.30 -9.64 7.69
N GLY A 649 -16.72 -10.33 8.75
CA GLY A 649 -17.66 -11.47 8.68
C GLY A 649 -17.07 -12.79 8.20
N VAL A 650 -15.78 -12.82 7.84
CA VAL A 650 -15.17 -14.01 7.24
C VAL A 650 -15.02 -15.15 8.27
N PRO A 651 -15.52 -16.37 7.96
CA PRO A 651 -15.34 -17.53 8.83
C PRO A 651 -13.86 -17.86 9.04
N TRP A 652 -13.47 -18.10 10.30
CA TRP A 652 -12.10 -18.43 10.71
C TRP A 652 -11.05 -17.39 10.30
N SER A 653 -11.41 -16.11 10.27
CA SER A 653 -10.48 -15.01 9.97
C SER A 653 -9.34 -14.86 10.96
N ASN A 654 -9.59 -15.16 12.24
CA ASN A 654 -8.64 -15.02 13.36
C ASN A 654 -8.33 -16.37 14.05
N SER A 655 -8.72 -17.49 13.45
CA SER A 655 -8.45 -18.83 14.01
C SER A 655 -8.29 -19.85 12.90
N PHE A 656 -7.75 -21.04 13.21
CA PHE A 656 -7.59 -22.08 12.19
C PHE A 656 -8.94 -22.76 11.90
N PRO A 657 -9.25 -23.08 10.64
CA PRO A 657 -10.48 -23.80 10.31
C PRO A 657 -10.59 -25.13 11.05
N ARG A 658 -11.71 -25.32 11.75
CA ARG A 658 -11.99 -26.53 12.52
C ARG A 658 -13.46 -26.90 12.46
N TRP A 659 -13.73 -28.20 12.44
CA TRP A 659 -15.04 -28.78 12.69
C TRP A 659 -14.86 -29.99 13.61
N HIS A 660 -15.06 -29.78 14.92
CA HIS A 660 -14.61 -30.62 16.04
C HIS A 660 -13.08 -30.82 16.12
N TYR A 661 -12.45 -31.22 15.02
CA TYR A 661 -11.01 -31.30 14.80
C TYR A 661 -10.55 -30.24 13.79
N GLY A 662 -9.26 -29.92 13.79
CA GLY A 662 -8.68 -29.02 12.78
C GLY A 662 -8.79 -29.62 11.37
N VAL A 663 -9.16 -28.82 10.37
CA VAL A 663 -9.23 -29.30 8.98
C VAL A 663 -7.85 -29.77 8.49
N SER A 664 -6.78 -29.13 8.97
CA SER A 664 -5.39 -29.54 8.72
C SER A 664 -5.09 -30.96 9.22
N THR A 665 -5.57 -31.36 10.40
CA THR A 665 -5.32 -32.70 10.95
C THR A 665 -6.07 -33.79 10.19
N VAL A 666 -7.28 -33.47 9.69
CA VAL A 666 -8.04 -34.37 8.81
C VAL A 666 -7.29 -34.62 7.50
N PHE A 667 -6.79 -33.57 6.84
CA PHE A 667 -5.98 -33.73 5.62
C PHE A 667 -4.66 -34.47 5.89
N LEU A 668 -4.04 -34.26 7.05
CA LEU A 668 -2.85 -35.02 7.45
C LEU A 668 -3.16 -36.51 7.64
N GLY A 669 -4.28 -36.85 8.30
CA GLY A 669 -4.74 -38.23 8.44
C GLY A 669 -5.00 -38.90 7.09
N LEU A 670 -5.66 -38.20 6.17
CA LEU A 670 -5.87 -38.67 4.79
C LEU A 670 -4.54 -38.85 4.04
N THR A 671 -3.58 -37.96 4.24
CA THR A 671 -2.23 -38.08 3.66
C THR A 671 -1.57 -39.38 4.11
N MET A 672 -1.59 -39.67 5.41
CA MET A 672 -1.01 -40.90 5.96
C MET A 672 -1.70 -42.15 5.42
N LEU A 673 -3.02 -42.15 5.31
CA LEU A 673 -3.78 -43.27 4.74
C LEU A 673 -3.43 -43.52 3.26
N VAL A 674 -3.30 -42.47 2.46
CA VAL A 674 -2.91 -42.59 1.05
C VAL A 674 -1.45 -43.00 0.90
N LEU A 675 -0.55 -42.58 1.81
CA LEU A 675 0.84 -43.06 1.85
C LEU A 675 0.93 -44.54 2.23
N LEU A 676 0.14 -45.02 3.18
CA LEU A 676 0.06 -46.45 3.50
C LEU A 676 -0.43 -47.25 2.30
N LEU A 677 -1.42 -46.75 1.55
CA LEU A 677 -1.85 -47.35 0.29
C LEU A 677 -0.74 -47.33 -0.78
N ALA A 678 0.03 -46.24 -0.87
CA ALA A 678 1.17 -46.16 -1.78
C ALA A 678 2.29 -47.14 -1.39
N ALA A 679 2.55 -47.31 -0.09
CA ALA A 679 3.49 -48.29 0.44
C ALA A 679 3.01 -49.72 0.18
N TRP A 680 1.71 -50.00 0.34
CA TRP A 680 1.12 -51.27 -0.07
C TRP A 680 1.35 -51.56 -1.56
N PHE A 681 1.09 -50.59 -2.45
CA PHE A 681 1.42 -50.73 -3.88
C PHE A 681 2.93 -50.80 -4.19
N HIS A 682 3.78 -50.44 -3.24
CA HIS A 682 5.23 -50.60 -3.35
C HIS A 682 5.65 -52.04 -3.02
N PHE A 683 5.08 -52.62 -1.96
CA PHE A 683 5.42 -53.98 -1.50
C PHE A 683 4.69 -55.08 -2.27
N VAL A 684 3.45 -54.85 -2.68
CA VAL A 684 2.73 -55.80 -3.54
C VAL A 684 3.24 -55.64 -4.97
N ALA A 685 3.82 -56.71 -5.52
CA ALA A 685 4.21 -56.80 -6.92
C ALA A 685 2.99 -56.77 -7.84
N VAL A 686 2.34 -55.61 -7.99
CA VAL A 686 1.37 -55.36 -9.06
C VAL A 686 2.15 -55.08 -10.35
N GLY A 687 2.98 -56.04 -10.74
CA GLY A 687 3.62 -56.10 -12.04
C GLY A 687 2.55 -56.41 -13.09
N ALA A 688 2.59 -55.67 -14.18
CA ALA A 688 1.78 -55.84 -15.39
C ALA A 688 1.30 -57.29 -15.66
N VAL A 689 0.00 -57.56 -15.44
CA VAL A 689 -0.72 -58.63 -16.15
C VAL A 689 -2.08 -58.09 -16.53
N GLY A 690 -2.41 -58.15 -17.82
CA GLY A 690 -3.77 -57.96 -18.28
C GLY A 690 -4.65 -59.07 -17.73
N SER A 691 -5.59 -58.72 -16.86
CA SER A 691 -6.83 -59.48 -16.76
C SER A 691 -7.88 -58.76 -17.61
N PRO A 692 -8.14 -59.22 -18.85
CA PRO A 692 -9.34 -58.84 -19.56
C PRO A 692 -10.52 -59.50 -18.81
N GLY A 693 -11.13 -58.80 -17.86
CA GLY A 693 -12.22 -59.42 -17.10
C GLY A 693 -12.79 -58.68 -15.89
N ALA A 694 -12.13 -57.66 -15.32
CA ALA A 694 -12.78 -56.86 -14.28
C ALA A 694 -13.77 -55.89 -14.94
N SER A 695 -15.07 -56.20 -14.85
CA SER A 695 -16.13 -55.35 -15.39
C SER A 695 -15.93 -53.91 -14.90
N LYS A 696 -15.64 -53.00 -15.83
CA LYS A 696 -15.61 -51.57 -15.52
C LYS A 696 -17.07 -51.16 -15.39
N THR A 697 -17.63 -51.26 -14.19
CA THR A 697 -18.91 -50.61 -13.89
C THR A 697 -18.81 -49.15 -14.35
N ARG A 698 -19.87 -48.60 -14.99
CA ARG A 698 -19.88 -47.20 -15.45
C ARG A 698 -19.46 -46.26 -14.32
N LEU A 699 -19.89 -46.55 -13.09
CA LEU A 699 -19.51 -45.82 -11.87
C LEU A 699 -18.00 -45.90 -11.57
N GLY A 700 -17.39 -47.10 -11.63
CA GLY A 700 -15.94 -47.28 -11.42
C GLY A 700 -15.08 -46.57 -12.47
N SER A 701 -15.53 -46.54 -13.73
CA SER A 701 -14.84 -45.77 -14.79
C SER A 701 -14.97 -44.24 -14.62
N ARG A 702 -16.12 -43.76 -14.12
CA ARG A 702 -16.37 -42.34 -13.81
C ARG A 702 -15.56 -41.88 -12.60
N LEU A 703 -15.56 -42.66 -11.52
CA LEU A 703 -14.74 -42.41 -10.33
C LEU A 703 -13.24 -42.46 -10.65
N ALA A 704 -12.79 -43.41 -11.47
CA ALA A 704 -11.41 -43.47 -11.94
C ALA A 704 -11.02 -42.29 -12.83
N GLY A 705 -11.98 -41.61 -13.49
CA GLY A 705 -11.75 -40.38 -14.26
C GLY A 705 -11.64 -39.13 -13.38
N ILE A 706 -12.38 -39.07 -12.26
CA ILE A 706 -12.32 -37.97 -11.29
C ILE A 706 -11.02 -38.04 -10.47
N VAL A 707 -10.62 -39.22 -10.02
CA VAL A 707 -9.39 -39.45 -9.23
C VAL A 707 -8.10 -39.23 -10.05
N GLN A 708 -8.19 -39.02 -11.38
CA GLN A 708 -7.03 -38.81 -12.25
C GLN A 708 -6.40 -37.41 -12.19
N SER A 709 -6.97 -36.45 -11.45
CA SER A 709 -6.44 -35.08 -11.38
C SER A 709 -6.55 -34.47 -9.98
N PRO A 710 -5.77 -34.97 -9.00
CA PRO A 710 -5.84 -34.52 -7.61
C PRO A 710 -5.58 -33.02 -7.45
N LEU A 711 -4.67 -32.45 -8.26
CA LEU A 711 -4.39 -31.01 -8.24
C LEU A 711 -5.59 -30.16 -8.73
N ALA A 712 -6.36 -30.65 -9.71
CA ALA A 712 -7.56 -29.95 -10.17
C ALA A 712 -8.61 -29.90 -9.05
N ILE A 713 -8.81 -31.03 -8.36
CA ILE A 713 -9.77 -31.13 -7.24
C ILE A 713 -9.36 -30.18 -6.13
N ALA A 714 -8.09 -30.20 -5.72
CA ALA A 714 -7.58 -29.31 -4.68
C ALA A 714 -7.74 -27.83 -5.05
N ALA A 715 -7.38 -27.45 -6.29
CA ALA A 715 -7.48 -26.06 -6.75
C ALA A 715 -8.95 -25.57 -6.80
N TRP A 716 -9.87 -26.37 -7.35
CA TRP A 716 -11.28 -25.99 -7.38
C TRP A 716 -11.95 -26.02 -6.00
N ALA A 717 -11.57 -26.95 -5.13
CA ALA A 717 -12.05 -26.97 -3.76
C ALA A 717 -11.65 -25.70 -3.02
N LEU A 718 -10.42 -25.21 -3.22
CA LEU A 718 -9.98 -23.96 -2.64
C LEU A 718 -10.68 -22.74 -3.26
N VAL A 719 -10.80 -22.67 -4.59
CA VAL A 719 -11.55 -21.58 -5.26
C VAL A 719 -12.98 -21.49 -4.72
N VAL A 720 -13.65 -22.63 -4.54
CA VAL A 720 -14.99 -22.66 -3.93
C VAL A 720 -14.95 -22.21 -2.46
N PHE A 721 -13.96 -22.64 -1.68
CA PHE A 721 -13.77 -22.18 -0.30
C PHE A 721 -13.59 -20.66 -0.21
N GLU A 722 -12.73 -20.08 -1.04
CA GLU A 722 -12.47 -18.63 -1.09
C GLU A 722 -13.75 -17.87 -1.45
N VAL A 723 -14.39 -18.21 -2.57
CA VAL A 723 -15.61 -17.55 -3.06
C VAL A 723 -16.76 -17.69 -2.06
N ALA A 724 -16.95 -18.89 -1.50
CA ALA A 724 -17.99 -19.13 -0.50
C ALA A 724 -17.72 -18.35 0.79
N SER A 725 -16.47 -18.29 1.26
CA SER A 725 -16.14 -17.60 2.51
C SER A 725 -16.51 -16.11 2.48
N LEU A 726 -16.19 -15.39 1.40
CA LEU A 726 -16.53 -13.97 1.26
C LEU A 726 -18.00 -13.76 0.91
N THR A 727 -18.62 -14.66 0.16
CA THR A 727 -20.07 -14.58 -0.13
C THR A 727 -20.89 -14.78 1.15
N VAL A 728 -20.52 -15.77 1.98
CA VAL A 728 -21.16 -16.02 3.29
C VAL A 728 -20.92 -14.85 4.24
N ALA A 729 -19.72 -14.27 4.26
CA ALA A 729 -19.43 -13.09 5.07
C ALA A 729 -20.33 -11.90 4.69
N MET A 730 -20.47 -11.62 3.40
CA MET A 730 -21.32 -10.54 2.88
C MET A 730 -22.80 -10.75 3.25
N VAL A 731 -23.32 -11.97 3.10
CA VAL A 731 -24.72 -12.29 3.40
C VAL A 731 -24.96 -12.30 4.91
N GLY A 732 -24.06 -12.89 5.69
CA GLY A 732 -24.21 -13.08 7.13
C GLY A 732 -24.10 -11.78 7.94
N GLN A 733 -23.38 -10.77 7.43
CA GLN A 733 -23.28 -9.47 8.09
C GLN A 733 -24.35 -8.47 7.67
N TYR A 734 -25.18 -8.76 6.68
CA TYR A 734 -26.25 -7.84 6.29
C TYR A 734 -27.21 -7.60 7.47
N PRO A 735 -27.54 -6.34 7.83
CA PRO A 735 -27.40 -5.12 7.04
C PRO A 735 -26.08 -4.33 7.19
N ALA A 736 -25.14 -4.74 8.04
CA ALA A 736 -23.87 -4.06 8.24
C ALA A 736 -22.99 -4.00 6.97
N TRP A 737 -21.96 -3.16 7.00
CA TRP A 737 -21.09 -2.92 5.85
C TRP A 737 -20.27 -4.17 5.48
N SER A 738 -20.15 -4.43 4.16
CA SER A 738 -19.18 -5.37 3.60
C SER A 738 -18.67 -4.85 2.25
N VAL A 739 -17.50 -5.32 1.81
CA VAL A 739 -16.92 -4.98 0.49
C VAL A 739 -17.91 -5.30 -0.63
N GLY A 740 -18.52 -6.48 -0.58
CA GLY A 740 -19.52 -6.90 -1.57
C GLY A 740 -20.76 -6.01 -1.60
N ARG A 741 -21.33 -5.68 -0.42
CA ARG A 741 -22.51 -4.81 -0.34
C ARG A 741 -22.23 -3.42 -0.88
N SER A 742 -21.10 -2.82 -0.51
CA SER A 742 -20.71 -1.47 -0.98
C SER A 742 -20.47 -1.43 -2.48
N ASN A 743 -19.82 -2.44 -3.06
CA ASN A 743 -19.63 -2.55 -4.52
C ASN A 743 -20.95 -2.71 -5.28
N LEU A 744 -21.93 -3.43 -4.73
CA LEU A 744 -23.27 -3.54 -5.32
C LEU A 744 -24.06 -2.23 -5.21
N GLN A 745 -23.97 -1.53 -4.07
CA GLN A 745 -24.61 -0.23 -3.84
C GLN A 745 -24.05 0.88 -4.75
N ALA A 746 -22.75 0.79 -5.09
CA ALA A 746 -22.11 1.72 -6.03
C ALA A 746 -22.75 1.69 -7.44
N LEU A 747 -23.35 0.57 -7.86
CA LEU A 747 -24.10 0.49 -9.13
C LEU A 747 -25.39 1.33 -9.11
N THR A 748 -25.91 1.63 -7.93
CA THR A 748 -27.12 2.44 -7.72
C THR A 748 -26.82 3.88 -7.27
N GLY A 749 -25.55 4.31 -7.38
CA GLY A 749 -25.13 5.69 -7.11
C GLY A 749 -24.57 5.94 -5.70
N ASN A 750 -24.64 4.99 -4.76
CA ASN A 750 -23.97 5.12 -3.46
C ASN A 750 -22.53 4.64 -3.56
N THR A 751 -21.62 5.57 -3.89
CA THR A 751 -20.21 5.28 -4.20
C THR A 751 -19.23 5.63 -3.08
N CYS A 752 -19.69 6.06 -1.90
CA CYS A 752 -18.81 6.54 -0.82
C CYS A 752 -18.29 5.47 0.14
N GLY A 753 -18.55 4.20 -0.15
CA GLY A 753 -17.92 3.08 0.53
C GLY A 753 -18.30 3.03 2.01
N LEU A 754 -17.29 3.06 2.89
CA LEU A 754 -17.46 2.91 4.33
C LEU A 754 -17.95 4.20 5.02
N ALA A 755 -17.83 5.36 4.36
CA ALA A 755 -18.21 6.66 4.93
C ALA A 755 -19.71 6.79 5.27
N GLU A 756 -20.56 6.02 4.59
CA GLU A 756 -22.03 6.00 4.79
C GLU A 756 -22.46 5.15 6.00
N ASP A 757 -21.61 4.21 6.42
CA ASP A 757 -21.93 3.25 7.49
C ASP A 757 -21.04 3.45 8.73
N VAL A 758 -20.16 4.42 8.74
CA VAL A 758 -19.49 4.89 9.96
C VAL A 758 -20.29 6.04 10.53
N LEU A 759 -20.74 5.88 11.77
CA LEU A 759 -21.47 6.88 12.54
C LEU A 759 -20.51 7.63 13.45
N VAL A 760 -20.54 8.95 13.42
CA VAL A 760 -19.64 9.85 14.14
C VAL A 760 -20.43 10.71 15.13
N GLU A 761 -19.92 10.80 16.35
CA GLU A 761 -20.41 11.68 17.42
C GLU A 761 -19.54 12.95 17.47
N GLN A 762 -20.07 14.09 17.00
CA GLN A 762 -19.30 15.35 16.94
C GLN A 762 -19.14 16.05 18.29
N ASP A 763 -20.19 16.04 19.11
CA ASP A 763 -20.19 16.57 20.47
C ASP A 763 -20.66 15.48 21.45
N PRO A 764 -19.73 14.81 22.17
CA PRO A 764 -20.09 13.76 23.11
C PRO A 764 -20.73 14.27 24.40
N ASN A 765 -20.78 15.59 24.62
CA ASN A 765 -21.39 16.17 25.81
C ASN A 765 -22.91 16.34 25.67
N ALA A 766 -23.42 16.44 24.42
CA ALA A 766 -24.83 16.68 24.14
C ALA A 766 -25.75 15.48 24.45
N GLY A 767 -25.18 14.27 24.49
CA GLY A 767 -25.92 13.02 24.70
C GLY A 767 -25.95 12.52 26.14
N MET A 768 -25.35 13.23 27.10
CA MET A 768 -25.25 12.80 28.50
C MET A 768 -26.63 12.61 29.13
N LEU A 769 -26.86 11.47 29.78
CA LEU A 769 -28.13 11.21 30.45
C LEU A 769 -28.24 12.02 31.75
N ALA A 770 -29.44 12.52 32.01
CA ALA A 770 -29.73 13.22 33.26
C ALA A 770 -29.98 12.21 34.39
N PRO A 771 -29.37 12.41 35.58
CA PRO A 771 -29.73 11.63 36.75
C PRO A 771 -31.18 11.93 37.16
N VAL A 772 -31.91 10.91 37.61
CA VAL A 772 -33.29 11.05 38.09
C VAL A 772 -33.31 11.78 39.44
N THR A 773 -32.30 11.55 40.27
CA THR A 773 -32.16 12.16 41.59
C THR A 773 -30.72 12.65 41.82
N GLY A 774 -30.58 13.82 42.44
CA GLY A 774 -29.30 14.37 42.86
C GLY A 774 -28.56 15.18 41.78
N PRO A 775 -27.52 15.93 42.17
CA PRO A 775 -26.73 16.73 41.23
C PRO A 775 -25.79 15.85 40.38
N VAL A 776 -25.50 16.30 39.16
CA VAL A 776 -24.63 15.59 38.20
C VAL A 776 -23.28 15.20 38.80
N ALA A 777 -22.70 16.06 39.65
CA ALA A 777 -21.39 15.83 40.28
C ALA A 777 -21.34 14.55 41.15
N ALA A 778 -22.44 14.23 41.84
CA ALA A 778 -22.51 13.10 42.78
C ALA A 778 -23.20 11.86 42.17
N ALA A 779 -23.94 12.03 41.07
CA ALA A 779 -24.79 11.00 40.49
C ALA A 779 -24.06 9.70 40.12
N LEU A 780 -22.79 9.77 39.70
CA LEU A 780 -22.03 8.59 39.28
C LEU A 780 -21.75 7.61 40.43
N GLY A 781 -21.65 8.09 41.68
CA GLY A 781 -21.41 7.28 42.87
C GLY A 781 -22.56 7.31 43.88
N ALA A 782 -23.75 7.79 43.49
CA ALA A 782 -24.84 8.08 44.41
C ALA A 782 -25.52 6.85 45.04
N GLY A 783 -25.46 5.67 44.39
CA GLY A 783 -26.05 4.44 44.93
C GLY A 783 -25.12 3.72 45.91
N MET A 784 -23.88 3.47 45.48
CA MET A 784 -22.80 2.87 46.27
C MET A 784 -21.47 3.29 45.63
N SER A 785 -20.48 3.68 46.42
CA SER A 785 -19.15 4.05 45.91
C SER A 785 -18.10 3.70 46.96
N GLU A 786 -17.73 2.43 47.02
CA GLU A 786 -16.66 1.92 47.87
C GLU A 786 -15.34 1.93 47.09
N ALA A 787 -14.30 2.56 47.64
CA ALA A 787 -12.96 2.59 47.07
C ALA A 787 -12.79 3.24 45.67
N PHE A 788 -13.86 3.74 45.05
CA PHE A 788 -13.84 4.61 43.88
C PHE A 788 -13.61 6.08 44.27
N THR A 789 -12.66 6.75 43.61
CA THR A 789 -12.34 8.16 43.88
C THR A 789 -12.24 9.00 42.60
N PRO A 790 -12.44 10.32 42.66
CA PRO A 790 -12.38 11.18 41.47
C PRO A 790 -11.01 11.22 40.75
N ASN A 791 -9.92 10.93 41.47
CA ASN A 791 -8.56 10.91 40.94
C ASN A 791 -7.96 9.49 40.95
N GLY A 792 -8.80 8.45 41.07
CA GLY A 792 -8.37 7.05 41.09
C GLY A 792 -8.06 6.51 39.70
N ILE A 793 -7.23 7.23 38.94
CA ILE A 793 -6.79 6.89 37.57
C ILE A 793 -5.29 7.21 37.47
N PRO A 794 -4.46 6.32 36.91
CA PRO A 794 -3.07 6.66 36.61
C PRO A 794 -2.95 7.88 35.70
N ALA A 795 -1.89 8.66 35.86
CA ALA A 795 -1.63 9.82 35.00
C ALA A 795 -1.24 9.42 33.56
N ASP A 796 -0.68 8.22 33.39
CA ASP A 796 -0.38 7.61 32.09
C ASP A 796 -1.18 6.30 31.97
N VAL A 797 -2.06 6.24 30.98
CA VAL A 797 -2.90 5.07 30.67
C VAL A 797 -2.70 4.61 29.23
N ARG A 798 -1.50 4.85 28.65
CA ARG A 798 -1.14 4.31 27.33
C ARG A 798 -1.40 2.80 27.27
N ALA A 799 -1.95 2.36 26.14
CA ALA A 799 -2.27 0.95 25.95
C ALA A 799 -1.01 0.08 25.86
N ASP A 800 -1.14 -1.22 26.11
CA ASP A 800 -0.06 -2.17 25.84
C ASP A 800 0.12 -2.39 24.32
N PRO A 801 1.33 -2.64 23.79
CA PRO A 801 1.49 -3.05 22.39
C PRO A 801 0.81 -4.42 22.14
N VAL A 802 0.15 -4.59 20.99
CA VAL A 802 -0.63 -5.83 20.72
C VAL A 802 0.16 -6.86 19.90
N MET A 803 1.23 -6.45 19.22
CA MET A 803 2.15 -7.36 18.55
C MET A 803 3.60 -7.02 18.86
N GLU A 804 4.39 -8.04 19.22
CA GLU A 804 5.81 -7.99 18.94
C GLU A 804 6.00 -8.01 17.42
N ARG A 805 6.64 -6.96 16.92
CA ARG A 805 6.81 -6.62 15.49
C ARG A 805 7.33 -7.82 14.68
N PRO A 806 6.51 -8.51 13.85
CA PRO A 806 7.01 -9.60 13.01
C PRO A 806 7.82 -9.01 11.84
N GLY A 807 9.16 -9.06 11.91
CA GLY A 807 10.04 -8.70 10.79
C GLY A 807 10.70 -7.32 10.86
N ASP A 808 10.94 -6.80 12.07
CA ASP A 808 11.52 -5.48 12.40
C ASP A 808 12.93 -5.18 11.84
N ARG A 809 13.49 -6.04 10.99
CA ARG A 809 14.75 -5.75 10.29
C ARG A 809 14.60 -4.78 9.12
N SER A 810 13.37 -4.41 8.74
CA SER A 810 13.11 -3.64 7.51
C SER A 810 12.89 -2.14 7.74
N PHE A 811 12.51 -1.72 8.95
CA PHE A 811 12.20 -0.32 9.25
C PHE A 811 13.08 0.18 10.40
N VAL A 812 13.59 1.41 10.29
CA VAL A 812 14.37 2.07 11.34
C VAL A 812 13.39 2.67 12.35
N GLY A 813 13.18 2.00 13.49
CA GLY A 813 12.30 2.47 14.56
C GLY A 813 13.08 2.95 15.79
N ASP A 814 12.55 3.98 16.47
CA ASP A 814 12.94 4.28 17.85
C ASP A 814 12.46 3.13 18.78
N ASP A 815 13.21 2.86 19.86
CA ASP A 815 12.95 1.78 20.84
C ASP A 815 11.63 1.92 21.62
N ASN A 816 10.84 2.97 21.38
CA ASN A 816 9.55 3.15 22.03
C ASN A 816 8.45 2.31 21.34
N PRO A 817 7.70 1.49 22.10
CA PRO A 817 6.57 0.74 21.54
C PRO A 817 5.48 1.71 21.05
N ILE A 818 5.03 1.52 19.80
CA ILE A 818 3.82 2.16 19.27
C ILE A 818 2.66 1.35 19.83
N THR A 819 1.80 1.96 20.63
CA THR A 819 0.78 1.22 21.39
C THR A 819 -0.59 1.17 20.71
N GLY A 820 -0.70 1.78 19.52
CA GLY A 820 -1.96 1.92 18.77
C GLY A 820 -3.02 2.72 19.54
N THR A 821 -2.63 3.49 20.56
CA THR A 821 -3.56 4.28 21.38
C THR A 821 -4.13 5.45 20.56
N GLY A 822 -5.43 5.73 20.71
CA GLY A 822 -6.05 6.88 20.06
C GLY A 822 -5.51 8.18 20.62
N ALA A 823 -5.25 9.16 19.75
CA ALA A 823 -4.75 10.47 20.20
C ALA A 823 -5.72 11.11 21.21
N GLY A 824 -5.21 11.43 22.40
CA GLY A 824 -5.97 12.03 23.50
C GLY A 824 -6.67 11.01 24.41
N THR A 825 -6.44 9.71 24.23
CA THR A 825 -6.98 8.65 25.10
C THR A 825 -5.94 8.07 26.06
N GLU A 826 -4.71 8.59 26.05
CA GLU A 826 -3.56 8.15 26.86
C GLU A 826 -3.61 8.61 28.33
N GLY A 827 -4.63 9.40 28.71
CA GLY A 827 -4.73 9.99 30.03
C GLY A 827 -3.87 11.24 30.19
N GLY A 828 -3.73 11.67 31.44
CA GLY A 828 -3.03 12.90 31.80
C GLY A 828 -3.68 13.59 32.99
N THR A 829 -3.04 14.64 33.47
CA THR A 829 -3.55 15.47 34.57
C THR A 829 -3.73 16.93 34.13
N ARG A 830 -4.76 17.57 34.67
CA ARG A 830 -5.12 18.98 34.43
C ARG A 830 -4.83 19.83 35.65
N ALA A 831 -4.48 21.09 35.40
CA ALA A 831 -4.27 22.08 36.46
C ALA A 831 -5.58 22.51 37.15
N ALA A 832 -6.68 22.61 36.40
CA ALA A 832 -8.00 22.98 36.92
C ALA A 832 -8.83 21.72 37.28
N PRO A 833 -9.53 21.69 38.43
CA PRO A 833 -10.42 20.60 38.80
C PRO A 833 -11.70 20.59 37.93
N GLY A 834 -12.26 19.40 37.71
CA GLY A 834 -13.55 19.17 37.08
C GLY A 834 -14.73 19.20 38.07
N VAL A 835 -15.92 18.80 37.60
CA VAL A 835 -17.20 18.93 38.31
C VAL A 835 -17.26 18.19 39.66
N ASN A 836 -16.51 17.10 39.82
CA ASN A 836 -16.40 16.33 41.07
C ASN A 836 -14.98 16.38 41.67
N ASN A 837 -14.22 17.44 41.40
CA ASN A 837 -12.82 17.64 41.81
C ASN A 837 -11.79 16.66 41.18
N SER A 838 -12.17 15.93 40.12
CA SER A 838 -11.22 15.18 39.30
C SER A 838 -10.27 16.11 38.55
N ARG A 839 -8.98 15.76 38.51
CA ARG A 839 -7.95 16.41 37.71
C ARG A 839 -7.55 15.56 36.50
N ALA A 840 -8.25 14.46 36.23
CA ALA A 840 -7.97 13.62 35.08
C ALA A 840 -8.23 14.37 33.76
N GLN A 841 -7.39 14.13 32.76
CA GLN A 841 -7.63 14.56 31.39
C GLN A 841 -8.64 13.61 30.72
N LEU A 842 -9.78 14.15 30.27
CA LEU A 842 -10.83 13.34 29.65
C LEU A 842 -10.62 13.17 28.13
N PRO A 843 -10.95 11.99 27.58
CA PRO A 843 -10.84 11.69 26.15
C PRO A 843 -11.99 12.32 25.35
N TYR A 844 -11.92 12.20 24.01
CA TYR A 844 -13.00 12.55 23.06
C TYR A 844 -13.51 13.99 23.14
N ASN A 845 -12.79 14.89 23.81
CA ASN A 845 -13.24 16.25 24.10
C ASN A 845 -14.48 16.32 25.04
N LEU A 846 -14.60 15.34 25.95
CA LEU A 846 -15.54 15.41 27.07
C LEU A 846 -15.19 16.59 27.98
N ASP A 847 -16.19 17.40 28.31
CA ASP A 847 -16.04 18.60 29.12
C ASP A 847 -15.95 18.23 30.61
N PRO A 848 -14.79 18.42 31.27
CA PRO A 848 -14.63 17.99 32.65
C PRO A 848 -15.36 18.90 33.64
N ALA A 849 -15.87 20.07 33.21
CA ALA A 849 -16.75 20.90 34.03
C ALA A 849 -18.18 20.35 34.10
N ARG A 850 -18.53 19.38 33.25
CA ARG A 850 -19.86 18.74 33.19
C ARG A 850 -19.83 17.23 33.42
N THR A 851 -18.68 16.59 33.20
CA THR A 851 -18.54 15.13 33.26
C THR A 851 -17.81 14.69 34.54
N PRO A 852 -18.51 14.09 35.52
CA PRO A 852 -17.86 13.48 36.67
C PRO A 852 -17.12 12.21 36.26
N VAL A 853 -16.04 11.88 36.97
CA VAL A 853 -15.26 10.66 36.75
C VAL A 853 -14.96 9.99 38.07
N LEU A 854 -15.05 8.66 38.12
CA LEU A 854 -14.64 7.85 39.26
C LEU A 854 -13.75 6.73 38.77
N GLY A 855 -12.70 6.39 39.53
CA GLY A 855 -11.88 5.21 39.27
C GLY A 855 -11.41 4.51 40.54
N SER A 856 -11.07 3.23 40.41
CA SER A 856 -10.66 2.35 41.53
C SER A 856 -9.14 2.34 41.79
N TRP A 857 -8.32 2.89 40.88
CA TRP A 857 -6.86 2.84 41.00
C TRP A 857 -6.34 3.63 42.21
N ARG A 858 -5.29 3.11 42.84
CA ARG A 858 -4.56 3.77 43.93
C ARG A 858 -3.07 3.43 43.92
N PRO A 859 -2.19 4.33 44.39
CA PRO A 859 -0.74 4.12 44.40
C PRO A 859 -0.23 3.17 45.51
N GLY A 860 -1.12 2.58 46.33
CA GLY A 860 -0.78 1.77 47.50
C GLY A 860 -1.40 0.38 47.50
N VAL A 861 -1.75 -0.12 48.69
CA VAL A 861 -2.44 -1.42 48.84
C VAL A 861 -3.80 -1.38 48.15
N GLN A 862 -4.00 -2.27 47.18
CA GLN A 862 -5.27 -2.42 46.49
C GLN A 862 -6.31 -3.02 47.43
N VAL A 863 -7.56 -2.57 47.30
CA VAL A 863 -8.71 -3.12 48.03
C VAL A 863 -9.85 -3.32 47.03
N PRO A 864 -10.78 -4.25 47.28
CA PRO A 864 -11.94 -4.41 46.42
C PRO A 864 -12.71 -3.09 46.32
N ALA A 865 -13.14 -2.73 45.11
CA ALA A 865 -13.87 -1.50 44.85
C ALA A 865 -15.20 -1.77 44.17
N ARG A 866 -16.28 -1.14 44.67
CA ARG A 866 -17.64 -1.35 44.18
C ARG A 866 -18.32 -0.03 43.89
N LEU A 867 -18.88 0.08 42.69
CA LEU A 867 -19.62 1.24 42.24
C LEU A 867 -21.03 0.84 41.81
N ARG A 868 -22.01 1.60 42.27
CA ARG A 868 -23.40 1.58 41.83
C ARG A 868 -23.86 3.02 41.67
N SER A 869 -24.13 3.45 40.44
CA SER A 869 -24.51 4.83 40.20
C SER A 869 -25.91 5.17 40.71
N GLY A 870 -26.33 6.43 40.64
CA GLY A 870 -27.75 6.78 40.66
C GLY A 870 -28.45 6.26 39.40
N TRP A 871 -29.78 6.32 39.40
CA TRP A 871 -30.59 6.04 38.21
C TRP A 871 -30.52 7.23 37.23
N TYR A 872 -30.34 6.94 35.95
CA TYR A 872 -30.35 7.89 34.83
C TYR A 872 -31.60 7.68 33.98
N ARG A 873 -32.26 8.78 33.60
CA ARG A 873 -33.48 8.75 32.81
C ARG A 873 -33.15 8.43 31.34
N LEU A 874 -33.78 7.39 30.80
CA LEU A 874 -33.76 7.14 29.36
C LEU A 874 -34.74 8.09 28.64
N PRO A 875 -34.36 8.68 27.50
CA PRO A 875 -35.29 9.41 26.66
C PRO A 875 -36.30 8.47 26.00
N PRO A 876 -37.43 9.02 25.49
CA PRO A 876 -38.35 8.29 24.62
C PRO A 876 -37.62 7.62 23.44
N ARG A 877 -38.05 6.41 23.05
CA ARG A 877 -37.35 5.58 22.06
C ARG A 877 -37.31 6.19 20.65
N ASP A 878 -38.31 7.00 20.30
CA ASP A 878 -38.38 7.78 19.07
C ASP A 878 -37.35 8.92 18.99
N GLN A 879 -36.84 9.35 20.16
CA GLN A 879 -35.85 10.43 20.29
C GLN A 879 -34.46 9.90 20.65
N ALA A 880 -34.34 8.59 20.92
CA ALA A 880 -33.09 7.95 21.33
C ALA A 880 -32.25 7.51 20.12
N GLY A 881 -30.94 7.76 20.17
CA GLY A 881 -29.99 7.17 19.24
C GLY A 881 -29.90 5.64 19.40
N PRO A 882 -29.23 4.92 18.49
CA PRO A 882 -29.22 3.44 18.49
C PRO A 882 -28.40 2.80 19.62
N LEU A 883 -27.60 3.58 20.35
CA LEU A 883 -26.59 3.10 21.29
C LEU A 883 -26.70 3.76 22.66
N LEU A 884 -26.36 3.00 23.69
CA LEU A 884 -25.96 3.49 25.00
C LEU A 884 -24.45 3.35 25.13
N VAL A 885 -23.77 4.42 25.52
CA VAL A 885 -22.31 4.48 25.58
C VAL A 885 -21.84 4.93 26.94
N VAL A 886 -20.76 4.31 27.42
CA VAL A 886 -20.01 4.73 28.61
C VAL A 886 -18.54 4.84 28.22
N SER A 887 -17.88 5.96 28.54
CA SER A 887 -16.42 6.03 28.41
C SER A 887 -15.79 5.42 29.66
N ALA A 888 -14.89 4.45 29.45
CA ALA A 888 -14.20 3.71 30.50
C ALA A 888 -12.70 3.65 30.22
N ALA A 889 -11.90 3.47 31.28
CA ALA A 889 -10.47 3.18 31.17
C ALA A 889 -10.07 2.11 32.19
N GLY A 890 -8.89 1.53 31.98
CA GLY A 890 -8.35 0.48 32.84
C GLY A 890 -8.48 -0.92 32.25
N ARG A 891 -7.94 -1.90 32.97
CA ARG A 891 -7.95 -3.31 32.58
C ARG A 891 -9.02 -3.99 33.42
N PHE A 892 -10.03 -4.54 32.74
CA PHE A 892 -11.17 -5.20 33.35
C PHE A 892 -11.80 -6.21 32.39
N ASP A 893 -12.47 -7.22 32.95
CA ASP A 893 -13.31 -8.16 32.21
C ASP A 893 -14.64 -7.51 31.81
N PRO A 894 -15.25 -7.86 30.67
CA PRO A 894 -16.54 -7.32 30.24
C PRO A 894 -17.68 -7.47 31.26
N ARG A 895 -17.62 -8.50 32.12
CA ARG A 895 -18.62 -8.77 33.16
C ARG A 895 -18.53 -7.82 34.36
N GLU A 896 -17.40 -7.16 34.56
CA GLU A 896 -17.15 -6.30 35.73
C GLU A 896 -17.85 -4.95 35.61
N VAL A 897 -18.17 -4.50 34.39
CA VAL A 897 -18.92 -3.27 34.14
C VAL A 897 -20.24 -3.60 33.44
N GLN A 898 -21.35 -3.41 34.15
CA GLN A 898 -22.69 -3.73 33.65
C GLN A 898 -23.61 -2.53 33.71
N VAL A 899 -24.66 -2.56 32.88
CA VAL A 899 -25.79 -1.66 32.99
C VAL A 899 -27.03 -2.41 33.47
N GLN A 900 -27.61 -1.92 34.55
CA GLN A 900 -28.92 -2.37 35.04
C GLN A 900 -30.01 -1.45 34.50
N TRP A 901 -31.13 -2.04 34.07
CA TRP A 901 -32.32 -1.29 33.64
C TRP A 901 -33.47 -1.52 34.62
N ALA A 902 -34.40 -0.57 34.66
CA ALA A 902 -35.65 -0.68 35.42
C ALA A 902 -36.75 0.17 34.80
N THR A 903 -38.00 -0.18 35.13
CA THR A 903 -39.18 0.69 35.01
C THR A 903 -39.23 1.67 36.18
N ASP A 904 -40.13 2.66 36.12
CA ASP A 904 -40.28 3.64 37.20
C ASP A 904 -40.75 3.01 38.52
N ALA A 905 -41.59 1.98 38.46
CA ALA A 905 -42.04 1.24 39.64
C ALA A 905 -40.90 0.40 40.25
N GLU A 906 -40.20 -0.37 39.41
CA GLU A 906 -39.07 -1.21 39.86
C GLU A 906 -37.94 -0.37 40.45
N ALA A 907 -37.60 0.76 39.81
CA ALA A 907 -36.57 1.68 40.30
C ALA A 907 -36.94 2.31 41.65
N ALA A 908 -38.21 2.64 41.86
CA ALA A 908 -38.73 3.16 43.13
C ALA A 908 -38.66 2.11 44.25
N ASP A 909 -38.91 0.85 43.91
CA ASP A 909 -38.76 -0.28 44.83
C ASP A 909 -37.31 -0.74 45.00
N GLY A 910 -36.35 -0.11 44.31
CA GLY A 910 -34.92 -0.42 44.39
C GLY A 910 -34.50 -1.70 43.66
N HIS A 911 -35.39 -2.30 42.86
CA HIS A 911 -35.16 -3.56 42.15
C HIS A 911 -34.80 -3.29 40.67
N PRO A 912 -33.74 -3.90 40.12
CA PRO A 912 -33.49 -3.86 38.68
C PRO A 912 -34.35 -4.91 37.95
N GLY A 913 -34.83 -4.57 36.75
CA GLY A 913 -35.53 -5.50 35.86
C GLY A 913 -34.58 -6.46 35.10
N GLY A 914 -33.28 -6.12 35.04
CA GLY A 914 -32.24 -6.97 34.46
C GLY A 914 -30.91 -6.22 34.29
N ALA A 915 -29.88 -6.95 33.84
CA ALA A 915 -28.55 -6.41 33.58
C ALA A 915 -28.01 -6.85 32.21
N PHE A 916 -27.20 -6.00 31.60
CA PHE A 916 -26.52 -6.27 30.33
C PHE A 916 -25.03 -5.92 30.43
N GLU A 917 -24.22 -6.69 29.72
CA GLU A 917 -22.79 -6.41 29.50
C GLU A 917 -22.61 -5.44 28.33
N PHE A 918 -21.50 -4.71 28.34
CA PHE A 918 -21.11 -3.86 27.23
C PHE A 918 -20.19 -4.59 26.25
N ALA A 919 -20.28 -4.23 24.97
CA ALA A 919 -19.22 -4.52 24.01
C ALA A 919 -18.03 -3.58 24.27
N ASP A 920 -16.87 -4.16 24.56
CA ASP A 920 -15.62 -3.43 24.73
C ASP A 920 -14.78 -3.52 23.45
N VAL A 921 -14.65 -2.40 22.74
CA VAL A 921 -13.86 -2.27 21.52
C VAL A 921 -12.88 -1.13 21.73
N GLY A 922 -11.63 -1.48 22.02
CA GLY A 922 -10.58 -0.50 22.22
C GLY A 922 -9.32 -1.11 22.82
N ALA A 923 -8.41 -0.23 23.16
CA ALA A 923 -7.11 -0.59 23.70
C ALA A 923 -7.12 -0.53 25.23
N SER A 924 -6.80 -1.62 25.91
CA SER A 924 -6.61 -1.63 27.37
C SER A 924 -5.14 -1.30 27.73
N PRO A 925 -4.86 -0.53 28.79
CA PRO A 925 -5.80 0.11 29.72
C PRO A 925 -6.29 1.53 29.31
N ALA A 926 -6.11 1.96 28.05
CA ALA A 926 -6.47 3.31 27.61
C ALA A 926 -7.98 3.60 27.66
N TRP A 927 -8.32 4.90 27.58
CA TRP A 927 -9.71 5.34 27.49
C TRP A 927 -10.38 4.81 26.21
N ARG A 928 -11.55 4.22 26.37
CA ARG A 928 -12.37 3.64 25.31
C ARG A 928 -13.86 3.79 25.58
N ASN A 929 -14.67 3.60 24.55
CA ASN A 929 -16.14 3.69 24.65
C ASN A 929 -16.74 2.28 24.68
N LEU A 930 -17.30 1.90 25.82
CA LEU A 930 -18.14 0.73 26.02
C LEU A 930 -19.51 0.97 25.37
N ARG A 931 -20.06 -0.04 24.69
CA ARG A 931 -21.21 0.12 23.79
C ARG A 931 -22.27 -0.93 24.06
N LEU A 932 -23.53 -0.50 24.14
CA LEU A 932 -24.68 -1.41 24.18
C LEU A 932 -25.74 -0.92 23.20
N ALA A 933 -26.22 -1.82 22.33
CA ALA A 933 -27.33 -1.50 21.44
C ALA A 933 -28.60 -1.28 22.25
N LEU A 934 -29.29 -0.15 22.02
CA LEU A 934 -30.54 0.15 22.71
C LEU A 934 -31.65 -0.86 22.40
N SER A 935 -31.56 -1.57 21.26
CA SER A 935 -32.47 -2.67 20.89
C SER A 935 -32.36 -3.88 21.81
N ALA A 936 -31.25 -4.06 22.53
CA ALA A 936 -31.10 -5.13 23.52
C ALA A 936 -31.86 -4.82 24.83
N ILE A 937 -32.04 -3.52 25.15
CA ILE A 937 -32.76 -3.08 26.35
C ILE A 937 -34.27 -3.12 26.06
N PRO A 938 -35.10 -3.73 26.91
CA PRO A 938 -36.55 -3.80 26.72
C PRO A 938 -37.21 -2.44 26.51
N ALA A 939 -38.26 -2.39 25.68
CA ALA A 939 -38.94 -1.15 25.33
C ALA A 939 -39.62 -0.47 26.54
N SER A 940 -39.97 -1.24 27.58
CA SER A 940 -40.54 -0.74 28.84
C SER A 940 -39.52 -0.05 29.75
N ALA A 941 -38.22 -0.15 29.46
CA ALA A 941 -37.18 0.47 30.28
C ALA A 941 -37.26 1.99 30.29
N THR A 942 -37.33 2.58 31.49
CA THR A 942 -37.38 4.05 31.67
C THR A 942 -36.12 4.59 32.34
N GLN A 943 -35.40 3.77 33.10
CA GLN A 943 -34.21 4.16 33.85
C GLN A 943 -33.07 3.15 33.70
N VAL A 944 -31.83 3.64 33.72
CA VAL A 944 -30.61 2.81 33.71
C VAL A 944 -29.61 3.24 34.77
N ARG A 945 -28.79 2.31 35.22
CA ARG A 945 -27.73 2.54 36.22
C ARG A 945 -26.49 1.72 35.88
N LEU A 946 -25.31 2.26 36.16
CA LEU A 946 -24.06 1.54 36.04
C LEU A 946 -23.73 0.78 37.33
N VAL A 947 -23.20 -0.43 37.16
CA VAL A 947 -22.64 -1.25 38.23
C VAL A 947 -21.23 -1.65 37.82
N ALA A 948 -20.26 -1.41 38.69
CA ALA A 948 -18.88 -1.84 38.53
C ALA A 948 -18.39 -2.57 39.78
N ASP A 949 -17.77 -3.73 39.59
CA ASP A 949 -17.16 -4.51 40.67
C ASP A 949 -15.71 -4.83 40.29
N ASP A 950 -14.78 -4.35 41.10
CA ASP A 950 -13.34 -4.55 40.95
C ASP A 950 -12.86 -5.39 42.14
N GLU A 951 -12.77 -6.70 41.93
CA GLU A 951 -12.34 -7.67 42.95
C GLU A 951 -10.88 -8.12 42.78
N ASP A 952 -10.21 -7.73 41.69
CA ASP A 952 -8.80 -8.06 41.45
C ASP A 952 -7.88 -7.06 42.16
N LEU A 953 -6.97 -7.57 42.98
CA LEU A 953 -6.05 -6.75 43.78
C LEU A 953 -4.73 -6.47 43.04
N ALA A 954 -4.61 -6.87 41.77
CA ALA A 954 -3.47 -6.52 40.94
C ALA A 954 -3.47 -5.01 40.63
N PRO A 955 -2.37 -4.27 40.86
CA PRO A 955 -2.32 -2.82 40.64
C PRO A 955 -2.45 -2.40 39.17
N GLN A 956 -2.32 -3.35 38.23
CA GLN A 956 -2.57 -3.14 36.80
C GLN A 956 -4.05 -3.28 36.43
N HIS A 957 -4.84 -3.95 37.26
CA HIS A 957 -6.28 -4.07 37.12
C HIS A 957 -6.95 -2.93 37.87
N TRP A 958 -7.79 -2.19 37.18
CA TRP A 958 -8.53 -1.06 37.74
C TRP A 958 -9.58 -0.63 36.72
N ILE A 959 -10.60 0.06 37.22
CA ILE A 959 -11.74 0.51 36.42
C ILE A 959 -11.91 2.01 36.63
N ALA A 960 -12.04 2.76 35.54
CA ALA A 960 -12.54 4.13 35.57
C ALA A 960 -13.77 4.27 34.69
N LEU A 961 -14.74 5.06 35.15
CA LEU A 961 -16.03 5.23 34.49
C LEU A 961 -16.45 6.70 34.41
N THR A 962 -17.25 6.97 33.38
CA THR A 962 -18.01 8.21 33.18
C THR A 962 -19.52 7.91 33.20
N PRO A 963 -20.40 8.91 33.32
CA PRO A 963 -21.84 8.69 33.20
C PRO A 963 -22.25 8.11 31.83
N PRO A 964 -23.37 7.37 31.78
CA PRO A 964 -23.90 6.87 30.53
C PRO A 964 -24.44 8.01 29.65
N ARG A 965 -24.26 7.86 28.33
CA ARG A 965 -24.77 8.79 27.31
C ARG A 965 -25.40 8.05 26.14
N ILE A 966 -26.35 8.71 25.48
CA ILE A 966 -26.90 8.25 24.19
C ILE A 966 -26.38 9.22 23.11
N PRO A 967 -25.45 8.79 22.24
CA PRO A 967 -24.77 9.68 21.31
C PRO A 967 -25.70 10.18 20.21
N ARG A 968 -25.48 11.43 19.78
CA ARG A 968 -26.10 11.98 18.57
C ARG A 968 -25.21 11.69 17.37
N LEU A 969 -25.65 10.74 16.55
CA LEU A 969 -24.84 10.16 15.48
C LEU A 969 -25.21 10.74 14.11
N ARG A 970 -24.19 11.05 13.31
CA ARG A 970 -24.30 11.38 11.88
C ARG A 970 -23.33 10.52 11.09
N THR A 971 -23.54 10.29 9.80
CA THR A 971 -22.59 9.50 8.99
C THR A 971 -21.26 10.26 8.87
N LEU A 972 -20.16 9.53 8.64
CA LEU A 972 -18.85 10.14 8.43
C LEU A 972 -18.87 11.05 7.20
N GLN A 973 -19.56 10.64 6.14
CA GLN A 973 -19.75 11.46 4.94
C GLN A 973 -20.42 12.80 5.25
N ASP A 974 -21.41 12.83 6.13
CA ASP A 974 -22.11 14.05 6.56
C ASP A 974 -21.27 15.00 7.43
N VAL A 975 -20.27 14.46 8.12
CA VAL A 975 -19.40 15.22 9.05
C VAL A 975 -18.14 15.72 8.35
N VAL A 976 -17.45 14.84 7.63
CA VAL A 976 -16.16 15.13 6.98
C VAL A 976 -16.37 15.69 5.56
N GLY A 977 -17.42 15.24 4.87
CA GLY A 977 -17.71 15.64 3.50
C GLY A 977 -16.69 15.12 2.48
N SER A 978 -16.64 15.81 1.34
CA SER A 978 -15.77 15.51 0.20
C SER A 978 -14.84 16.66 -0.22
N THR A 979 -14.90 17.79 0.50
CA THR A 979 -14.12 19.00 0.18
C THR A 979 -12.93 19.19 1.10
N ASP A 980 -13.11 18.90 2.39
CA ASP A 980 -12.07 19.07 3.40
C ASP A 980 -10.86 18.16 3.09
N PRO A 981 -9.63 18.66 3.29
CA PRO A 981 -8.43 17.85 3.15
C PRO A 981 -8.33 16.82 4.29
N VAL A 982 -8.30 15.55 3.91
CA VAL A 982 -8.22 14.42 4.85
C VAL A 982 -6.86 13.72 4.72
N PHE A 983 -6.21 13.48 5.84
CA PHE A 983 -5.11 12.54 5.90
C PHE A 983 -5.67 11.11 5.99
N LEU A 984 -5.79 10.46 4.83
CA LEU A 984 -6.13 9.05 4.74
C LEU A 984 -4.86 8.21 4.94
N ASP A 985 -4.79 7.39 5.99
CA ASP A 985 -3.73 6.40 6.11
C ASP A 985 -3.78 5.43 4.90
N TRP A 986 -2.63 4.90 4.49
CA TRP A 986 -2.52 4.23 3.19
C TRP A 986 -3.37 2.98 2.99
N LEU A 987 -3.79 2.32 4.07
CA LEU A 987 -4.69 1.15 4.01
C LEU A 987 -6.14 1.53 3.70
N VAL A 988 -6.60 2.70 4.16
CA VAL A 988 -8.04 3.02 4.20
C VAL A 988 -8.54 3.68 2.91
N GLY A 989 -7.64 4.10 2.01
CA GLY A 989 -7.98 4.93 0.85
C GLY A 989 -9.06 4.34 -0.08
N LEU A 990 -9.10 3.02 -0.29
CA LEU A 990 -10.11 2.39 -1.15
C LEU A 990 -11.50 2.28 -0.47
N ALA A 991 -11.55 2.26 0.85
CA ALA A 991 -12.80 2.20 1.62
C ALA A 991 -13.47 3.58 1.75
N PHE A 992 -12.68 4.67 1.63
CA PHE A 992 -13.13 6.07 1.71
C PHE A 992 -12.87 6.82 0.38
N PRO A 993 -13.45 6.38 -0.76
CA PRO A 993 -13.15 6.93 -2.08
C PRO A 993 -13.67 8.36 -2.30
N CYS A 994 -14.64 8.81 -1.52
CA CYS A 994 -15.27 10.14 -1.63
C CYS A 994 -14.53 11.24 -0.85
N GLN A 995 -13.79 10.88 0.20
CA GLN A 995 -12.95 11.83 0.93
C GLN A 995 -11.79 12.26 0.03
N ARG A 996 -11.45 13.56 0.08
CA ARG A 996 -10.34 14.11 -0.69
C ARG A 996 -9.07 14.05 0.15
N PRO A 997 -8.00 13.36 -0.30
CA PRO A 997 -6.71 13.47 0.37
C PRO A 997 -6.18 14.91 0.30
N PHE A 998 -5.39 15.33 1.28
CA PHE A 998 -4.74 16.64 1.22
C PHE A 998 -3.77 16.69 0.02
N GLY A 999 -3.71 17.85 -0.65
CA GLY A 999 -2.82 18.04 -1.78
C GLY A 999 -1.41 18.48 -1.36
N HIS A 1000 -0.48 18.45 -2.30
CA HIS A 1000 0.78 19.19 -2.17
C HIS A 1000 1.11 19.87 -3.50
N GLN A 1001 1.73 21.04 -3.44
CA GLN A 1001 2.10 21.79 -4.64
C GLN A 1001 3.39 22.58 -4.38
N ASN A 1002 4.32 22.52 -5.35
CA ASN A 1002 5.60 23.23 -5.27
C ASN A 1002 6.35 23.00 -3.95
N GLY A 1003 6.31 21.76 -3.44
CA GLY A 1003 7.01 21.35 -2.22
C GLY A 1003 6.33 21.71 -0.90
N VAL A 1004 5.13 22.28 -0.92
CA VAL A 1004 4.33 22.61 0.27
C VAL A 1004 3.03 21.81 0.30
N ASP A 1005 2.74 21.20 1.44
CA ASP A 1005 1.52 20.41 1.69
C ASP A 1005 0.33 21.32 2.06
N GLU A 1006 -0.87 20.84 1.79
CA GLU A 1006 -2.11 21.41 2.34
C GLU A 1006 -2.32 20.87 3.76
N THR A 1007 -2.61 21.74 4.74
CA THR A 1007 -2.85 21.32 6.13
C THR A 1007 -4.13 20.47 6.24
N PRO A 1008 -4.05 19.19 6.64
CA PRO A 1008 -5.23 18.34 6.78
C PRO A 1008 -6.05 18.68 8.02
N LYS A 1009 -7.38 18.54 7.93
CA LYS A 1009 -8.32 18.78 9.05
C LYS A 1009 -8.74 17.51 9.78
N TRP A 1010 -8.70 16.39 9.08
CA TRP A 1010 -9.11 15.09 9.58
C TRP A 1010 -8.04 14.05 9.28
N ARG A 1011 -7.96 13.00 10.09
CA ARG A 1011 -7.20 11.80 9.79
C ARG A 1011 -8.08 10.57 9.95
N ILE A 1012 -8.05 9.66 8.99
CA ILE A 1012 -8.75 8.37 9.05
C ILE A 1012 -7.69 7.26 9.14
N LEU A 1013 -7.79 6.46 10.19
CA LEU A 1013 -6.85 5.38 10.52
C LEU A 1013 -7.54 4.02 10.36
N PRO A 1014 -6.80 2.95 10.04
CA PRO A 1014 -7.29 1.58 10.12
C PRO A 1014 -7.54 1.17 11.59
N ASP A 1015 -7.99 -0.07 11.78
CA ASP A 1015 -8.15 -0.70 13.10
C ASP A 1015 -6.83 -0.70 13.88
N ARG A 1016 -6.89 -0.89 15.20
CA ARG A 1016 -5.71 -0.79 16.09
C ARG A 1016 -4.50 -1.59 15.59
N PHE A 1017 -4.71 -2.86 15.22
CA PHE A 1017 -3.66 -3.73 14.71
C PHE A 1017 -3.06 -3.22 13.40
N GLY A 1018 -3.94 -2.78 12.49
CA GLY A 1018 -3.54 -2.14 11.24
C GLY A 1018 -2.74 -0.85 11.49
N ALA A 1019 -3.14 -0.02 12.44
CA ALA A 1019 -2.49 1.26 12.71
C ALA A 1019 -1.11 1.05 13.35
N GLU A 1020 -0.99 0.17 14.34
CA GLU A 1020 0.27 -0.15 15.02
C GLU A 1020 1.31 -0.73 14.06
N ALA A 1021 0.90 -1.67 13.20
CA ALA A 1021 1.80 -2.32 12.24
C ALA A 1021 2.23 -1.41 11.08
N ASN A 1022 1.40 -0.43 10.69
CA ASN A 1022 1.57 0.28 9.41
C ASN A 1022 1.80 1.80 9.52
N SER A 1023 1.60 2.42 10.69
CA SER A 1023 1.99 3.81 10.94
C SER A 1023 3.49 4.08 10.74
N PRO A 1024 4.43 3.15 11.08
CA PRO A 1024 5.87 3.32 10.80
C PRO A 1024 6.23 3.55 9.33
N VAL A 1025 5.34 3.21 8.40
CA VAL A 1025 5.55 3.51 6.98
C VAL A 1025 5.54 5.01 6.72
N MET A 1026 4.73 5.76 7.48
CA MET A 1026 4.42 7.18 7.28
C MET A 1026 5.10 8.11 8.29
N ASP A 1027 5.99 7.56 9.13
CA ASP A 1027 6.62 8.27 10.24
C ASP A 1027 7.65 9.32 9.78
N ASN A 1028 8.18 10.06 10.75
CA ASN A 1028 9.22 11.06 10.50
C ASN A 1028 10.51 10.46 9.93
N ASN A 1029 10.91 9.28 10.40
CA ASN A 1029 12.18 8.66 10.01
C ASN A 1029 12.15 8.14 8.57
N GLY A 1030 10.97 7.79 8.07
CA GLY A 1030 10.72 7.49 6.66
C GLY A 1030 10.47 8.72 5.78
N GLY A 1031 10.34 9.91 6.35
CA GLY A 1031 9.97 11.13 5.64
C GLY A 1031 8.48 11.25 5.29
N GLY A 1032 7.60 10.48 5.95
CA GLY A 1032 6.17 10.47 5.65
C GLY A 1032 5.39 11.64 6.26
N PRO A 1033 4.09 11.78 5.95
CA PRO A 1033 3.31 12.94 6.40
C PRO A 1033 3.19 13.11 7.92
N LEU A 1034 3.38 12.03 8.71
CA LEU A 1034 3.29 12.13 10.16
C LEU A 1034 4.36 13.02 10.76
N GLY A 1035 5.56 13.10 10.16
CA GLY A 1035 6.61 13.99 10.64
C GLY A 1035 6.30 15.47 10.46
N VAL A 1036 5.33 15.82 9.58
CA VAL A 1036 4.81 17.18 9.43
C VAL A 1036 3.64 17.40 10.39
N THR A 1037 2.63 16.53 10.36
CA THR A 1037 1.42 16.71 11.17
C THR A 1037 1.69 16.65 12.67
N GLU A 1038 2.67 15.84 13.12
CA GLU A 1038 3.10 15.76 14.53
C GLU A 1038 3.62 17.11 15.06
N LEU A 1039 4.14 17.96 14.17
CA LEU A 1039 4.65 19.29 14.53
C LEU A 1039 3.60 20.39 14.38
N LEU A 1040 2.73 20.30 13.37
CA LEU A 1040 1.83 21.39 13.00
C LEU A 1040 0.50 21.37 13.75
N VAL A 1041 -0.06 20.18 13.98
CA VAL A 1041 -1.43 20.00 14.46
C VAL A 1041 -1.50 19.09 15.68
N LYS A 1042 -2.44 19.39 16.59
CA LYS A 1042 -2.84 18.49 17.67
C LYS A 1042 -3.95 17.56 17.18
N ALA A 1043 -3.69 16.25 17.20
CA ALA A 1043 -4.70 15.24 16.92
C ALA A 1043 -5.61 15.00 18.13
N THR A 1044 -6.91 14.83 17.90
CA THR A 1044 -7.91 14.45 18.91
C THR A 1044 -8.84 13.40 18.34
N THR A 1045 -8.94 12.24 18.99
CA THR A 1045 -9.83 11.15 18.55
C THR A 1045 -11.30 11.55 18.71
N VAL A 1046 -12.11 11.28 17.69
CA VAL A 1046 -13.56 11.48 17.69
C VAL A 1046 -14.25 10.13 17.84
N ALA A 1047 -15.30 10.07 18.66
CA ALA A 1047 -16.04 8.84 18.87
C ALA A 1047 -16.79 8.44 17.59
N SER A 1048 -16.54 7.20 17.13
CA SER A 1048 -17.10 6.68 15.89
C SER A 1048 -17.44 5.20 16.00
N TYR A 1049 -18.53 4.78 15.36
CA TYR A 1049 -19.12 3.45 15.49
C TYR A 1049 -19.51 2.90 14.12
N LEU A 1050 -19.25 1.62 13.87
CA LEU A 1050 -19.72 0.96 12.66
C LEU A 1050 -21.21 0.64 12.81
N LYS A 1051 -22.02 1.14 11.88
CA LYS A 1051 -23.48 0.93 11.85
C LYS A 1051 -23.79 -0.55 11.75
N ASP A 1052 -24.67 -1.02 12.63
CA ASP A 1052 -25.18 -2.40 12.70
C ASP A 1052 -24.14 -3.51 13.03
N ASP A 1053 -22.85 -3.18 13.21
CA ASP A 1053 -21.81 -4.06 13.76
C ASP A 1053 -21.02 -3.33 14.87
N TRP A 1054 -21.72 -3.10 15.99
CA TRP A 1054 -21.26 -2.24 17.08
C TRP A 1054 -20.02 -2.76 17.82
N SER A 1055 -19.77 -4.07 17.77
CA SER A 1055 -18.62 -4.74 18.40
C SER A 1055 -17.36 -4.76 17.54
N ARG A 1056 -17.39 -4.15 16.35
CA ARG A 1056 -16.23 -4.13 15.44
C ARG A 1056 -15.41 -2.85 15.59
N ASP A 1057 -14.09 -3.04 15.57
CA ASP A 1057 -13.14 -1.96 15.31
C ASP A 1057 -13.00 -1.81 13.79
N TRP A 1058 -13.56 -0.73 13.22
CA TRP A 1058 -13.39 -0.40 11.82
C TRP A 1058 -12.14 0.44 11.57
N GLY A 1059 -11.57 1.01 12.64
CA GLY A 1059 -10.60 2.08 12.61
C GLY A 1059 -11.01 3.28 13.46
N SER A 1060 -10.35 4.40 13.25
CA SER A 1060 -10.62 5.63 14.01
C SER A 1060 -10.58 6.88 13.16
N LEU A 1061 -11.33 7.89 13.62
CA LEU A 1061 -11.34 9.23 13.06
C LEU A 1061 -10.70 10.20 14.05
N GLN A 1062 -9.77 11.01 13.59
CA GLN A 1062 -9.15 12.08 14.38
C GLN A 1062 -9.43 13.43 13.76
N ARG A 1063 -9.73 14.42 14.61
CA ARG A 1063 -9.73 15.83 14.25
C ARG A 1063 -8.33 16.40 14.46
N LEU A 1064 -7.83 17.13 13.47
CA LEU A 1064 -6.52 17.78 13.49
C LEU A 1064 -6.72 19.28 13.71
N THR A 1065 -6.27 19.80 14.85
CA THR A 1065 -6.41 21.22 15.21
C THR A 1065 -5.04 21.89 15.21
N PRO A 1066 -4.80 22.94 14.40
CA PRO A 1066 -3.54 23.67 14.41
C PRO A 1066 -3.20 24.23 15.80
N TYR A 1067 -1.92 24.23 16.16
CA TYR A 1067 -1.47 24.87 17.41
C TYR A 1067 -1.63 26.40 17.38
N TYR A 1068 -1.54 27.01 16.20
CA TYR A 1068 -1.73 28.44 15.96
C TYR A 1068 -2.94 28.61 15.03
N PRO A 1069 -4.15 28.82 15.57
CA PRO A 1069 -5.38 28.86 14.76
C PRO A 1069 -5.44 30.06 13.80
N ASP A 1070 -4.73 31.14 14.12
CA ASP A 1070 -4.72 32.37 13.31
C ASP A 1070 -3.69 32.32 12.17
N ALA A 1071 -2.84 31.29 12.11
CA ALA A 1071 -1.83 31.15 11.08
C ALA A 1071 -2.48 30.87 9.70
N GLN A 1072 -2.10 31.66 8.70
CA GLN A 1072 -2.64 31.52 7.34
C GLN A 1072 -1.67 30.79 6.43
N PRO A 1073 -2.14 30.08 5.38
CA PRO A 1073 -1.24 29.50 4.37
C PRO A 1073 -0.33 30.56 3.75
N ALA A 1074 0.96 30.26 3.63
CA ALA A 1074 1.95 31.18 3.09
C ALA A 1074 1.78 31.36 1.58
N ARG A 1075 1.97 32.59 1.09
CA ARG A 1075 2.11 32.86 -0.35
C ARG A 1075 3.55 32.61 -0.79
N LEU A 1076 3.76 31.70 -1.73
CA LEU A 1076 5.08 31.40 -2.28
C LEU A 1076 5.41 32.33 -3.47
N ARG A 1077 6.67 32.78 -3.55
CA ARG A 1077 7.18 33.46 -4.74
C ARG A 1077 7.66 32.41 -5.74
N LEU A 1078 6.92 32.26 -6.83
CA LEU A 1078 7.22 31.30 -7.89
C LEU A 1078 8.10 31.91 -8.98
N GLY A 1079 8.93 31.08 -9.59
CA GLY A 1079 9.74 31.40 -10.76
C GLY A 1079 9.95 30.16 -11.62
N THR A 1080 10.55 30.34 -12.80
CA THR A 1080 10.86 29.22 -13.71
C THR A 1080 12.33 29.30 -14.10
N VAL A 1081 13.04 28.17 -13.99
CA VAL A 1081 14.45 28.10 -14.36
C VAL A 1081 14.74 26.85 -15.17
N THR A 1082 15.40 27.02 -16.32
CA THR A 1082 15.82 25.90 -17.15
C THR A 1082 17.05 25.21 -16.53
N ARG A 1083 16.98 23.89 -16.36
CA ARG A 1083 18.03 23.03 -15.79
C ARG A 1083 18.47 21.98 -16.80
N GLY A 1084 19.75 21.61 -16.77
CA GLY A 1084 20.25 20.45 -17.51
C GLY A 1084 19.83 19.13 -16.85
N GLY A 1085 19.82 18.01 -17.60
CA GLY A 1085 19.39 16.70 -17.08
C GLY A 1085 20.31 16.08 -16.01
N LEU A 1086 21.46 16.69 -15.75
CA LEU A 1086 22.44 16.29 -14.72
C LEU A 1086 22.53 17.27 -13.54
N TRP A 1087 21.71 18.32 -13.51
CA TRP A 1087 21.77 19.33 -12.45
C TRP A 1087 21.27 18.77 -11.10
N ASN A 1088 21.92 19.20 -10.01
CA ASN A 1088 21.58 18.84 -8.64
C ASN A 1088 21.76 20.06 -7.72
N PRO A 1089 20.75 20.48 -6.94
CA PRO A 1089 20.88 21.59 -5.99
C PRO A 1089 21.64 21.21 -4.71
N GLY A 1090 21.84 19.92 -4.42
CA GLY A 1090 22.50 19.44 -3.21
C GLY A 1090 21.88 18.15 -2.66
N PRO A 1091 22.48 17.56 -1.60
CA PRO A 1091 21.98 16.33 -1.00
C PRO A 1091 20.60 16.51 -0.34
N LEU A 1092 19.80 15.44 -0.39
CA LEU A 1092 18.55 15.32 0.36
C LEU A 1092 18.85 14.88 1.79
N ARG A 1093 18.37 15.63 2.77
CA ARG A 1093 18.47 15.27 4.18
C ARG A 1093 17.55 14.08 4.45
N HIS A 1094 18.06 13.04 5.09
CA HIS A 1094 17.31 11.86 5.50
C HIS A 1094 17.76 11.38 6.89
#